data_AF-A0A0C1R200-F1
#
_entry.id   AF-A0A0C1R200-F1
#
_cell.length_a   1.000
_cell.length_b   1.000
_cell.length_c   1.000
_cell.angle_alpha   90.00
_cell.angle_beta   90.00
_cell.angle_gamma   90.00
#
_symmetry.space_group_name_H-M   'P 1'
#
loop_
_entity.id
_entity.type
_entity.pdbx_description
1 polymer ?
#
loop_
_entity_poly.entity_id
_entity_poly.type
_entity_poly.pdbx_seq_one_letter_code
_entity_poly.pdbx_strand_id
1 'polypeptide(L)'
;MMTKDKNQEHPPYLNSAIRSLFLNKKRTINQEYLNTFNELYETYHNLNQLPFKPNLDEEENSKYDINRLNFINKALNFINDYYILNKQRYKKSLNIAELELTKGDKTLHPRKFISYVCFTIYNLSGNLRSKYKYLLQPQPFTWETFEQLGGFLKQVSASYIHMNIYSHITASCEEEQKRLFHEYQHVKLITNAAIPTILHFDVPKLITLFGYIKNCEENSVVKQKEIAPIKLLAIKAYTRRVVDTENLIYLLNNSDNTYALLDLKKIAPLINKAPGNTGACLLMMEKDDKCYERQFNLNTKLGRHAALRRLEKIGEFITGKNFSSSLTKLDATIDWQAFIVVRDTIAHQDQGSNKTKIEKLLANNNLFLSVLRDEMQEFFNRLNQIITLRDKNLPRFREDEIDKFWQEVYLYEQRAQEPARKEKQIQARASKDNAKIIIDTLKELKADIKLQMKWINILNGRLEIPSTKEKGELFKVLSSLRRQKPELFKQCQDIIDKATNGPSTKKSKEQIMKEQQEAKVKKRIEEEKNLSGLVNLRTLAQSFKEDSGSKLNRIQKIEAAIEALENIKEFIEQDEFLKENLTFLNIKNCTTQGKLAALKLSNMLANHPEFSDSIEYNINQSLQYIDNIKKFAEAKGKKYLDQDYDYIRNLRNYLVHGNYLMDKEEKDKDFQNKGLFTSRQIIIVNTIFILIFDLIPILKEVKQEIVAKDNRQYKDNIIKALATIQQFSQSLRNSQQLSYHNGNIPVDSDYFSYLPSEVTTRILLYVPEIHPLSVSSIQESLAAYCKSKVPSKEEIKTILNSPEQLSYRQRLIAEREDMSINLKSM
;
A
#
# COMPACT_ATOMS: atom_id res chain seq x y z
N MET A 1 52.27 4.85 36.07
CA MET A 1 52.54 6.16 35.45
C MET A 1 51.92 6.19 34.07
N MET A 2 50.78 6.87 33.92
CA MET A 2 50.38 7.63 32.74
C MET A 2 49.06 8.33 33.07
N THR A 3 49.03 9.62 32.76
CA THR A 3 48.21 10.67 33.36
C THR A 3 46.78 10.65 32.84
N LYS A 4 45.83 10.83 33.78
CA LYS A 4 44.44 11.22 33.50
C LYS A 4 44.42 12.70 33.16
N ASP A 5 44.33 13.05 31.88
CA ASP A 5 43.89 14.39 31.49
C ASP A 5 42.36 14.43 31.48
N LYS A 6 41.81 14.71 32.66
CA LYS A 6 40.57 15.48 32.78
C LYS A 6 40.98 16.94 32.66
N ASN A 7 40.61 17.61 31.56
CA ASN A 7 40.26 19.04 31.51
C ASN A 7 40.12 19.50 30.04
N GLN A 8 38.92 19.37 29.51
CA GLN A 8 38.37 20.43 28.66
C GLN A 8 37.14 20.98 29.38
N GLU A 9 37.42 21.79 30.41
CA GLU A 9 36.44 22.67 31.01
C GLU A 9 36.08 23.74 29.96
N HIS A 10 34.88 23.66 29.40
CA HIS A 10 34.25 24.87 28.87
C HIS A 10 34.08 25.86 30.04
N PRO A 11 34.42 27.15 29.88
CA PRO A 11 34.39 28.09 31.00
C PRO A 11 32.96 28.19 31.56
N PRO A 12 32.78 28.16 32.89
CA PRO A 12 31.46 28.21 33.54
C PRO A 12 30.64 29.48 33.21
N TYR A 13 31.29 30.51 32.65
CA TYR A 13 30.66 31.75 32.19
C TYR A 13 29.86 31.60 30.88
N LEU A 14 30.23 30.69 29.98
CA LEU A 14 29.49 30.50 28.71
C LEU A 14 28.11 29.85 28.96
N ASN A 15 28.06 28.95 29.94
CA ASN A 15 26.85 28.20 30.30
C ASN A 15 25.85 29.05 31.11
N SER A 16 26.34 30.01 31.90
CA SER A 16 25.48 30.96 32.64
C SER A 16 24.91 32.06 31.74
N ALA A 17 25.66 32.53 30.74
CA ALA A 17 25.19 33.48 29.72
C ALA A 17 24.17 32.86 28.77
N ILE A 18 24.38 31.61 28.34
CA ILE A 18 23.41 30.87 27.54
C ILE A 18 22.16 30.54 28.38
N ARG A 19 22.31 30.12 29.65
CA ARG A 19 21.16 29.93 30.56
C ARG A 19 20.41 31.24 30.83
N SER A 20 21.09 32.36 31.02
CA SER A 20 20.44 33.66 31.25
C SER A 20 19.75 34.17 29.99
N LEU A 21 20.29 33.89 28.79
CA LEU A 21 19.61 34.09 27.50
C LEU A 21 18.35 33.21 27.38
N PHE A 22 18.40 31.92 27.77
CA PHE A 22 17.24 31.02 27.77
C PHE A 22 16.18 31.41 28.82
N LEU A 23 16.58 31.89 29.99
CA LEU A 23 15.69 32.37 31.05
C LEU A 23 15.08 33.74 30.69
N ASN A 24 15.82 34.63 30.02
CA ASN A 24 15.30 35.88 29.46
C ASN A 24 14.39 35.63 28.25
N LYS A 25 14.61 34.56 27.46
CA LYS A 25 13.74 34.14 26.35
C LYS A 25 12.28 33.96 26.79
N LYS A 26 12.03 33.45 28.00
CA LYS A 26 10.66 33.34 28.56
C LYS A 26 10.01 34.69 28.87
N ARG A 27 10.79 35.74 29.17
CA ARG A 27 10.27 37.09 29.48
C ARG A 27 9.99 37.93 28.22
N THR A 28 10.64 37.62 27.10
CA THR A 28 10.52 38.34 25.82
C THR A 28 9.53 37.72 24.83
N ILE A 29 9.07 36.48 25.01
CA ILE A 29 8.07 35.86 24.13
C ILE A 29 6.67 36.48 24.34
N ASN A 30 5.94 36.68 23.24
CA ASN A 30 4.54 37.09 23.28
C ASN A 30 3.69 36.01 23.96
N GLN A 31 2.92 36.40 24.99
CA GLN A 31 2.12 35.47 25.77
C GLN A 31 1.03 34.78 24.93
N GLU A 32 0.45 35.47 23.94
CA GLU A 32 -0.54 34.91 23.03
C GLU A 32 0.06 33.77 22.18
N TYR A 33 1.27 33.99 21.65
CA TYR A 33 2.02 32.97 20.92
C TYR A 33 2.30 31.76 21.82
N LEU A 34 2.78 31.99 23.04
CA LEU A 34 3.15 30.92 23.97
C LEU A 34 1.92 30.11 24.41
N ASN A 35 0.80 30.79 24.70
CA ASN A 35 -0.45 30.14 25.08
C ASN A 35 -0.97 29.27 23.93
N THR A 36 -1.01 29.80 22.70
CA THR A 36 -1.45 29.04 21.53
C THR A 36 -0.54 27.86 21.23
N PHE A 37 0.78 28.05 21.37
CA PHE A 37 1.78 26.98 21.23
C PHE A 37 1.53 25.85 22.24
N ASN A 38 1.34 26.19 23.51
CA ASN A 38 1.11 25.22 24.58
C ASN A 38 -0.24 24.51 24.41
N GLU A 39 -1.32 25.23 24.07
CA GLU A 39 -2.64 24.63 23.79
C GLU A 39 -2.53 23.59 22.68
N LEU A 40 -1.88 23.91 21.57
CA LEU A 40 -1.69 22.97 20.46
C LEU A 40 -0.84 21.77 20.89
N TYR A 41 0.23 22.00 21.65
CA TYR A 41 1.08 20.93 22.16
C TYR A 41 0.31 19.98 23.08
N GLU A 42 -0.44 20.52 24.04
CA GLU A 42 -1.26 19.75 24.99
C GLU A 42 -2.37 18.99 24.26
N THR A 43 -3.05 19.63 23.31
CA THR A 43 -4.09 18.98 22.47
C THR A 43 -3.52 17.79 21.71
N TYR A 44 -2.35 17.95 21.07
CA TYR A 44 -1.69 16.87 20.33
C TYR A 44 -1.35 15.66 21.21
N HIS A 45 -0.92 15.90 22.45
CA HIS A 45 -0.55 14.84 23.39
C HIS A 45 -1.73 14.27 24.19
N ASN A 46 -2.94 14.80 24.01
CA ASN A 46 -4.14 14.30 24.66
C ASN A 46 -4.79 13.17 23.85
N LEU A 47 -4.49 11.92 24.21
CA LEU A 47 -5.02 10.73 23.54
C LEU A 47 -6.54 10.59 23.63
N ASN A 48 -7.21 11.27 24.57
CA ASN A 48 -8.67 11.26 24.66
C ASN A 48 -9.30 12.16 23.58
N GLN A 49 -8.56 13.14 23.05
CA GLN A 49 -9.03 14.03 21.99
C GLN A 49 -8.54 13.59 20.61
N LEU A 50 -7.30 13.13 20.53
CA LEU A 50 -6.63 12.73 19.30
C LEU A 50 -6.03 11.32 19.46
N PRO A 51 -6.86 10.27 19.60
CA PRO A 51 -6.37 8.90 19.75
C PRO A 51 -5.66 8.43 18.49
N PHE A 52 -4.74 7.48 18.66
CA PHE A 52 -4.04 6.84 17.56
C PHE A 52 -4.94 5.81 16.87
N LYS A 53 -5.01 5.88 15.54
CA LYS A 53 -5.80 4.98 14.70
C LYS A 53 -5.52 3.48 14.94
N PRO A 54 -4.27 3.01 15.16
CA PRO A 54 -4.02 1.58 15.35
C PRO A 54 -4.72 0.94 16.57
N ASN A 55 -5.28 1.75 17.47
CA ASN A 55 -5.96 1.30 18.67
C ASN A 55 -7.49 1.31 18.55
N LEU A 56 -8.04 1.69 17.40
CA LEU A 56 -9.48 1.89 17.18
C LEU A 56 -9.92 1.16 15.91
N ASP A 57 -11.15 0.63 15.92
CA ASP A 57 -11.81 0.22 14.69
C ASP A 57 -12.19 1.44 13.83
N GLU A 58 -12.58 1.23 12.58
CA GLU A 58 -12.84 2.33 11.64
C GLU A 58 -14.05 3.21 12.04
N GLU A 59 -15.07 2.63 12.69
CA GLU A 59 -16.27 3.35 13.12
C GLU A 59 -15.97 4.23 14.33
N GLU A 60 -15.30 3.69 15.35
CA GLU A 60 -14.78 4.43 16.49
C GLU A 60 -13.79 5.50 16.05
N ASN A 61 -12.90 5.18 15.11
CA ASN A 61 -11.91 6.13 14.61
C ASN A 61 -12.55 7.35 13.95
N SER A 62 -13.68 7.18 13.24
CA SER A 62 -14.40 8.26 12.57
C SER A 62 -14.98 9.31 13.54
N LYS A 63 -15.31 8.93 14.78
CA LYS A 63 -15.87 9.82 15.82
C LYS A 63 -14.90 10.95 16.18
N TYR A 64 -13.60 10.77 15.94
CA TYR A 64 -12.55 11.74 16.27
C TYR A 64 -12.15 12.63 15.09
N ASP A 65 -12.69 12.42 13.89
CA ASP A 65 -12.24 13.15 12.69
C ASP A 65 -12.47 14.66 12.77
N ILE A 66 -13.58 15.12 13.36
CA ILE A 66 -13.83 16.56 13.58
C ILE A 66 -12.77 17.17 14.51
N ASN A 67 -12.43 16.49 15.61
CA ASN A 67 -11.38 16.96 16.52
C ASN A 67 -10.02 17.02 15.83
N ARG A 68 -9.71 16.03 14.99
CA ARG A 68 -8.48 16.00 14.18
C ARG A 68 -8.43 17.13 13.16
N LEU A 69 -9.52 17.39 12.44
CA LEU A 69 -9.64 18.49 11.48
C LEU A 69 -9.54 19.86 12.19
N ASN A 70 -10.10 19.98 13.39
CA ASN A 70 -9.96 21.16 14.25
C ASN A 70 -8.51 21.43 14.62
N PHE A 71 -7.81 20.40 15.11
CA PHE A 71 -6.39 20.50 15.43
C PHE A 71 -5.56 20.89 14.19
N ILE A 72 -5.76 20.20 13.06
CA ILE A 72 -5.03 20.46 11.81
C ILE A 72 -5.19 21.93 11.39
N ASN A 73 -6.43 22.44 11.35
CA ASN A 73 -6.69 23.83 10.98
C ASN A 73 -6.06 24.82 11.97
N LYS A 74 -6.20 24.60 13.29
CA LYS A 74 -5.58 25.49 14.30
C LYS A 74 -4.05 25.50 14.18
N ALA A 75 -3.42 24.35 14.00
CA ALA A 75 -1.97 24.23 13.85
C ALA A 75 -1.46 24.91 12.58
N LEU A 76 -2.15 24.74 11.44
CA LEU A 76 -1.78 25.40 10.18
C LEU A 76 -1.96 26.92 10.27
N ASN A 77 -3.05 27.41 10.89
CA ASN A 77 -3.25 28.84 11.10
C ASN A 77 -2.20 29.44 12.04
N PHE A 78 -1.82 28.74 13.11
CA PHE A 78 -0.72 29.15 13.99
C PHE A 78 0.60 29.30 13.21
N ILE A 79 0.91 28.34 12.33
CA ILE A 79 2.07 28.43 11.44
C ILE A 79 1.96 29.67 10.54
N ASN A 80 0.82 29.87 9.90
CA ASN A 80 0.60 30.99 8.98
C ASN A 80 0.75 32.35 9.68
N ASP A 81 0.11 32.53 10.83
CA ASP A 81 0.12 33.79 11.56
C ASP A 81 1.53 34.16 12.01
N TYR A 82 2.25 33.24 12.66
CA TYR A 82 3.51 33.57 13.32
C TYR A 82 4.77 33.36 12.48
N TYR A 83 4.70 32.59 11.39
CA TYR A 83 5.87 32.26 10.56
C TYR A 83 5.77 32.70 9.10
N ILE A 84 4.56 32.98 8.58
CA ILE A 84 4.37 33.51 7.21
C ILE A 84 3.99 34.99 7.29
N LEU A 85 2.92 35.32 8.01
CA LEU A 85 2.41 36.69 8.18
C LEU A 85 3.22 37.50 9.21
N ASN A 86 4.20 36.87 9.87
CA ASN A 86 5.09 37.50 10.84
C ASN A 86 4.37 38.22 12.00
N LYS A 87 3.24 37.67 12.47
CA LYS A 87 2.59 38.11 13.72
C LYS A 87 3.63 38.09 14.85
N GLN A 88 3.57 39.09 15.72
CA GLN A 88 4.63 39.41 16.66
C GLN A 88 4.86 38.27 17.67
N ARG A 89 5.96 37.52 17.51
CA ARG A 89 6.37 36.43 18.41
C ARG A 89 7.07 36.90 19.68
N TYR A 90 7.67 38.09 19.64
CA TYR A 90 8.47 38.65 20.73
C TYR A 90 7.99 40.06 21.07
N LYS A 91 7.89 40.36 22.37
CA LYS A 91 7.40 41.65 22.90
C LYS A 91 8.29 42.84 22.55
N LYS A 92 9.57 42.61 22.19
CA LYS A 92 10.55 43.63 21.81
C LYS A 92 11.38 43.19 20.61
N SER A 93 11.99 44.15 19.90
CA SER A 93 13.00 43.87 18.88
C SER A 93 14.17 43.12 19.50
N LEU A 94 14.48 41.95 18.95
CA LEU A 94 15.60 41.13 19.37
C LEU A 94 16.92 41.78 18.91
N ASN A 95 17.96 41.67 19.73
CA ASN A 95 19.31 42.04 19.29
C ASN A 95 19.86 41.01 18.27
N ILE A 96 21.00 41.31 17.63
CA ILE A 96 21.57 40.45 16.57
C ILE A 96 21.86 39.02 17.06
N ALA A 97 22.39 38.84 18.27
CA ALA A 97 22.68 37.53 18.84
C ALA A 97 21.38 36.73 19.15
N GLU A 98 20.34 37.40 19.64
CA GLU A 98 19.01 36.83 19.85
C GLU A 98 18.31 36.50 18.52
N LEU A 99 18.52 37.30 17.48
CA LEU A 99 18.04 37.02 16.13
C LEU A 99 18.69 35.75 15.56
N GLU A 100 20.00 35.57 15.73
CA GLU A 100 20.70 34.34 15.33
C GLU A 100 20.20 33.11 16.10
N LEU A 101 20.02 33.21 17.43
CA LEU A 101 19.46 32.12 18.25
C LEU A 101 18.01 31.78 17.89
N THR A 102 17.23 32.73 17.37
CA THR A 102 15.84 32.52 16.96
C THR A 102 15.68 32.11 15.49
N LYS A 103 16.74 32.20 14.65
CA LYS A 103 16.74 31.59 13.30
C LYS A 103 16.51 30.08 13.37
N GLY A 104 17.08 29.40 14.36
CA GLY A 104 16.79 27.98 14.63
C GLY A 104 15.31 27.73 14.96
N ASP A 105 14.67 28.62 15.74
CA ASP A 105 13.24 28.51 16.07
C ASP A 105 12.34 28.72 14.84
N LYS A 106 12.78 29.51 13.84
CA LYS A 106 12.03 29.80 12.60
C LYS A 106 11.85 28.57 11.71
N THR A 107 12.73 27.57 11.81
CA THR A 107 12.62 26.32 11.04
C THR A 107 12.18 25.15 11.91
N LEU A 108 12.65 25.06 13.15
CA LEU A 108 12.40 23.93 14.04
C LEU A 108 10.94 23.81 14.48
N HIS A 109 10.31 24.91 14.92
CA HIS A 109 8.92 24.88 15.39
C HIS A 109 7.93 24.60 14.25
N PRO A 110 8.00 25.26 13.07
CA PRO A 110 7.10 24.93 11.97
C PRO A 110 7.30 23.49 11.48
N ARG A 111 8.56 23.02 11.38
CA ARG A 111 8.86 21.62 11.08
C ARG A 111 8.14 20.66 12.03
N LYS A 112 8.19 20.93 13.34
CA LYS A 112 7.54 20.12 14.37
C LYS A 112 6.01 20.13 14.23
N PHE A 113 5.39 21.30 14.05
CA PHE A 113 3.94 21.37 13.87
C PHE A 113 3.46 20.77 12.55
N ILE A 114 4.21 20.91 11.45
CA ILE A 114 3.88 20.22 10.19
C ILE A 114 3.96 18.70 10.39
N SER A 115 4.95 18.20 11.14
CA SER A 115 5.02 16.77 11.50
C SER A 115 3.80 16.33 12.32
N TYR A 116 3.36 17.12 13.31
CA TYR A 116 2.13 16.86 14.07
C TYR A 116 0.89 16.85 13.17
N VAL A 117 0.75 17.83 12.27
CA VAL A 117 -0.33 17.86 11.28
C VAL A 117 -0.32 16.60 10.42
N CYS A 118 0.84 16.20 9.89
CA CYS A 118 0.98 14.98 9.09
C CYS A 118 0.59 13.72 9.88
N PHE A 119 1.00 13.62 11.13
CA PHE A 119 0.64 12.52 12.01
C PHE A 119 -0.86 12.52 12.34
N THR A 120 -1.48 13.68 12.54
CA THR A 120 -2.93 13.78 12.73
C THR A 120 -3.69 13.39 11.44
N ILE A 121 -3.18 13.77 10.26
CA ILE A 121 -3.73 13.36 8.95
C ILE A 121 -3.69 11.84 8.79
N TYR A 122 -2.58 11.18 9.17
CA TYR A 122 -2.45 9.72 9.15
C TYR A 122 -3.54 9.02 9.97
N ASN A 123 -3.94 9.63 11.08
CA ASN A 123 -4.96 9.07 11.97
C ASN A 123 -6.41 9.31 11.52
N LEU A 124 -6.65 10.14 10.49
CA LEU A 124 -8.01 10.34 9.94
C LEU A 124 -8.61 9.01 9.44
N SER A 125 -9.93 8.88 9.54
CA SER A 125 -10.64 7.70 9.04
C SER A 125 -10.38 7.47 7.54
N GLY A 126 -10.35 6.20 7.13
CA GLY A 126 -10.34 5.79 5.73
C GLY A 126 -11.56 6.32 4.97
N ASN A 127 -12.73 6.39 5.62
CA ASN A 127 -13.95 6.97 5.02
C ASN A 127 -13.77 8.43 4.62
N LEU A 128 -13.28 9.27 5.54
CA LEU A 128 -13.02 10.69 5.28
C LEU A 128 -11.95 10.87 4.18
N ARG A 129 -10.83 10.15 4.29
CA ARG A 129 -9.74 10.22 3.29
C ARG A 129 -10.21 9.79 1.90
N SER A 130 -11.06 8.77 1.81
CA SER A 130 -11.62 8.30 0.54
C SER A 130 -12.58 9.34 -0.07
N LYS A 131 -13.45 9.94 0.76
CA LYS A 131 -14.41 10.97 0.34
C LYS A 131 -13.72 12.18 -0.32
N TYR A 132 -12.56 12.61 0.20
CA TYR A 132 -11.87 13.83 -0.28
C TYR A 132 -10.61 13.60 -1.11
N LYS A 133 -10.30 12.36 -1.50
CA LYS A 133 -9.09 12.02 -2.28
C LYS A 133 -8.96 12.82 -3.59
N TYR A 134 -10.07 13.20 -4.21
CA TYR A 134 -10.10 13.93 -5.49
C TYR A 134 -9.55 15.37 -5.41
N LEU A 135 -9.45 15.94 -4.19
CA LEU A 135 -8.96 17.30 -3.97
C LEU A 135 -7.42 17.42 -4.02
N LEU A 136 -6.70 16.30 -4.09
CA LEU A 136 -5.24 16.26 -4.11
C LEU A 136 -4.71 16.06 -5.54
N GLN A 137 -3.98 17.04 -6.07
CA GLN A 137 -3.36 17.01 -7.40
C GLN A 137 -1.91 17.53 -7.43
N PRO A 138 -1.15 17.25 -8.49
CA PRO A 138 -1.43 16.21 -9.49
C PRO A 138 -1.14 14.81 -8.92
N GLN A 139 -1.82 13.80 -9.45
CA GLN A 139 -1.42 12.41 -9.23
C GLN A 139 0.07 12.23 -9.61
N PRO A 140 0.87 11.51 -8.81
CA PRO A 140 0.48 10.57 -7.75
C PRO A 140 0.41 11.17 -6.32
N PHE A 141 0.17 12.48 -6.14
CA PHE A 141 0.01 13.04 -4.79
C PHE A 141 -1.20 12.40 -4.08
N THR A 142 -0.96 11.75 -2.94
CA THR A 142 -1.99 11.06 -2.15
C THR A 142 -1.82 11.35 -0.66
N TRP A 143 -2.73 10.81 0.16
CA TRP A 143 -2.63 10.92 1.62
C TRP A 143 -1.32 10.35 2.17
N GLU A 144 -0.80 9.30 1.54
CA GLU A 144 0.49 8.68 1.85
C GLU A 144 1.67 9.65 1.72
N THR A 145 1.57 10.68 0.86
CA THR A 145 2.61 11.72 0.75
C THR A 145 2.74 12.52 2.05
N PHE A 146 1.66 12.72 2.82
CA PHE A 146 1.74 13.35 4.14
C PHE A 146 2.39 12.43 5.17
N GLU A 147 2.19 11.12 5.07
CA GLU A 147 2.86 10.13 5.95
C GLU A 147 4.37 10.17 5.74
N GLN A 148 4.82 10.14 4.48
CA GLN A 148 6.23 10.31 4.09
C GLN A 148 6.79 11.64 4.59
N LEU A 149 6.11 12.76 4.30
CA LEU A 149 6.54 14.09 4.77
C LEU A 149 6.72 14.10 6.29
N GLY A 150 5.69 13.70 7.04
CA GLY A 150 5.73 13.73 8.50
C GLY A 150 6.87 12.90 9.08
N GLY A 151 7.18 11.74 8.47
CA GLY A 151 8.32 10.90 8.83
C GLY A 151 9.67 11.56 8.57
N PHE A 152 9.85 12.23 7.43
CA PHE A 152 11.09 12.99 7.15
C PHE A 152 11.23 14.24 8.03
N LEU A 153 10.12 14.84 8.45
CA LEU A 153 10.13 15.99 9.35
C LEU A 153 10.43 15.60 10.81
N LYS A 154 10.15 14.36 11.24
CA LYS A 154 10.59 13.87 12.56
C LYS A 154 12.11 13.92 12.65
N GLN A 155 12.61 14.35 13.81
CA GLN A 155 14.03 14.33 14.11
C GLN A 155 14.38 12.90 14.54
N VAL A 156 15.01 12.13 13.66
CA VAL A 156 15.38 10.74 13.96
C VAL A 156 16.77 10.71 14.60
N SER A 157 16.95 9.87 15.62
CA SER A 157 18.23 9.23 15.88
C SER A 157 18.65 8.44 14.64
N ALA A 158 19.92 8.50 14.23
CA ALA A 158 20.45 7.74 13.11
C ALA A 158 19.82 6.35 12.92
N SER A 159 19.01 6.17 11.87
CA SER A 159 18.81 4.84 11.30
C SER A 159 20.06 4.49 10.50
N TYR A 160 20.72 3.38 10.85
CA TYR A 160 21.93 2.92 10.20
C TYR A 160 21.60 2.46 8.78
N ILE A 161 22.04 3.22 7.76
CA ILE A 161 22.01 2.78 6.37
C ILE A 161 23.46 2.75 5.88
N HIS A 162 23.94 1.57 5.53
CA HIS A 162 25.21 1.43 4.85
C HIS A 162 24.98 1.50 3.34
N MET A 163 25.98 1.98 2.61
CA MET A 163 26.01 1.92 1.15
C MET A 163 27.34 1.29 0.74
N ASN A 164 27.27 0.21 -0.02
CA ASN A 164 28.47 -0.44 -0.56
C ASN A 164 28.95 0.36 -1.77
N ILE A 165 30.21 0.80 -1.74
CA ILE A 165 30.91 1.35 -2.89
C ILE A 165 32.03 0.39 -3.26
N TYR A 166 32.17 0.14 -4.56
CA TYR A 166 33.15 -0.81 -5.05
C TYR A 166 34.35 -0.11 -5.65
N SER A 167 35.54 -0.58 -5.30
CA SER A 167 36.81 -0.09 -5.86
C SER A 167 36.96 -0.32 -7.37
N HIS A 168 36.15 -1.22 -7.94
CA HIS A 168 36.19 -1.60 -9.36
C HIS A 168 35.05 -1.01 -10.19
N ILE A 169 34.09 -0.31 -9.57
CA ILE A 169 33.19 0.56 -10.34
C ILE A 169 34.08 1.63 -10.99
N THR A 170 33.87 1.91 -12.28
CA THR A 170 34.64 2.96 -12.98
C THR A 170 34.65 4.23 -12.14
N ALA A 171 35.80 4.90 -12.00
CA ALA A 171 35.96 6.12 -11.19
C ALA A 171 34.85 7.18 -11.45
N SER A 172 34.26 7.17 -12.65
CA SER A 172 33.14 8.03 -13.07
C SER A 172 31.75 7.65 -12.53
N CYS A 173 31.61 6.66 -11.66
CA CYS A 173 30.35 6.34 -10.99
C CYS A 173 30.51 6.31 -9.46
N GLU A 174 31.75 6.14 -8.96
CA GLU A 174 32.07 6.22 -7.54
C GLU A 174 31.68 7.59 -6.95
N GLU A 175 31.98 8.67 -7.66
CA GLU A 175 31.71 10.04 -7.22
C GLU A 175 30.21 10.36 -7.20
N GLU A 176 29.43 9.83 -8.14
CA GLU A 176 27.98 9.96 -8.22
C GLU A 176 27.30 9.18 -7.10
N GLN A 177 27.79 7.98 -6.77
CA GLN A 177 27.33 7.20 -5.61
C GLN A 177 27.65 7.92 -4.29
N LYS A 178 28.88 8.43 -4.13
CA LYS A 178 29.26 9.26 -2.97
C LYS A 178 28.33 10.46 -2.84
N ARG A 179 28.03 11.17 -3.93
CA ARG A 179 27.07 12.30 -3.92
C ARG A 179 25.66 11.88 -3.51
N LEU A 180 25.15 10.75 -4.02
CA LEU A 180 23.86 10.21 -3.60
C LEU A 180 23.85 9.90 -2.09
N PHE A 181 24.93 9.30 -1.61
CA PHE A 181 25.11 8.99 -0.19
C PHE A 181 25.18 10.24 0.68
N HIS A 182 25.95 11.25 0.27
CA HIS A 182 26.04 12.54 0.96
C HIS A 182 24.71 13.28 0.95
N GLU A 183 23.95 13.21 -0.15
CA GLU A 183 22.60 13.76 -0.21
C GLU A 183 21.69 13.08 0.85
N TYR A 184 21.78 11.76 1.01
CA TYR A 184 21.07 11.03 2.06
C TYR A 184 21.51 11.43 3.48
N GLN A 185 22.82 11.53 3.73
CA GLN A 185 23.36 11.99 5.03
C GLN A 185 22.89 13.40 5.39
N HIS A 186 22.74 14.28 4.39
CA HIS A 186 22.35 15.67 4.56
C HIS A 186 20.84 15.92 4.43
N VAL A 187 19.99 14.88 4.42
CA VAL A 187 18.52 15.02 4.37
C VAL A 187 18.03 16.02 5.41
N LYS A 188 18.58 16.04 6.63
CA LYS A 188 18.19 17.01 7.68
C LYS A 188 18.41 18.46 7.26
N LEU A 189 19.53 18.76 6.60
CA LEU A 189 19.83 20.11 6.12
C LEU A 189 18.95 20.47 4.93
N ILE A 190 18.75 19.53 4.00
CA ILE A 190 17.82 19.68 2.88
C ILE A 190 16.39 19.94 3.41
N THR A 191 15.95 19.25 4.47
CA THR A 191 14.68 19.52 5.15
C THR A 191 14.59 20.98 5.59
N ASN A 192 15.64 21.47 6.26
CA ASN A 192 15.64 22.82 6.80
C ASN A 192 15.59 23.88 5.68
N ALA A 193 16.27 23.64 4.56
CA ALA A 193 16.19 24.47 3.35
C ALA A 193 14.80 24.41 2.68
N ALA A 194 14.11 23.26 2.76
CA ALA A 194 12.78 23.06 2.17
C ALA A 194 11.63 23.71 2.95
N ILE A 195 11.76 23.81 4.29
CA ILE A 195 10.70 24.35 5.17
C ILE A 195 10.21 25.73 4.69
N PRO A 196 11.06 26.75 4.45
CA PRO A 196 10.60 28.06 3.99
C PRO A 196 9.70 28.01 2.76
N THR A 197 10.03 27.18 1.76
CA THR A 197 9.25 27.02 0.52
C THR A 197 7.92 26.32 0.80
N ILE A 198 7.90 25.28 1.64
CA ILE A 198 6.66 24.61 2.07
C ILE A 198 5.74 25.59 2.81
N LEU A 199 6.29 26.40 3.71
CA LEU A 199 5.55 27.42 4.45
C LEU A 199 4.89 28.41 3.48
N HIS A 200 5.65 29.06 2.62
CA HIS A 200 5.12 30.15 1.80
C HIS A 200 4.15 29.68 0.70
N PHE A 201 4.38 28.51 0.10
CA PHE A 201 3.64 28.10 -1.10
C PHE A 201 2.57 27.03 -0.87
N ASP A 202 2.72 26.18 0.15
CA ASP A 202 1.86 25.01 0.34
C ASP A 202 0.97 25.11 1.60
N VAL A 203 1.45 25.67 2.72
CA VAL A 203 0.64 25.84 3.94
C VAL A 203 -0.66 26.64 3.71
N PRO A 204 -0.68 27.78 2.98
CA PRO A 204 -1.94 28.49 2.70
C PRO A 204 -2.98 27.65 1.94
N LYS A 205 -2.52 26.76 1.05
CA LYS A 205 -3.39 25.84 0.32
C LYS A 205 -3.93 24.75 1.23
N LEU A 206 -3.13 24.25 2.17
CA LEU A 206 -3.56 23.29 3.18
C LEU A 206 -4.63 23.89 4.10
N ILE A 207 -4.47 25.15 4.54
CA ILE A 207 -5.50 25.87 5.33
C ILE A 207 -6.82 25.91 4.56
N THR A 208 -6.76 26.26 3.27
CA THR A 208 -7.96 26.29 2.40
C THR A 208 -8.62 24.90 2.29
N LEU A 209 -7.82 23.86 2.06
CA LEU A 209 -8.30 22.49 1.93
C LEU A 209 -8.95 21.97 3.21
N PHE A 210 -8.25 22.04 4.35
CA PHE A 210 -8.76 21.49 5.61
C PHE A 210 -9.85 22.35 6.21
N GLY A 211 -9.90 23.65 5.91
CA GLY A 211 -11.04 24.51 6.22
C GLY A 211 -12.29 24.06 5.46
N TYR A 212 -12.16 23.77 4.16
CA TYR A 212 -13.26 23.24 3.34
C TYR A 212 -13.75 21.87 3.84
N ILE A 213 -12.84 20.91 4.06
CA ILE A 213 -13.19 19.56 4.54
C ILE A 213 -13.92 19.65 5.88
N LYS A 214 -13.37 20.41 6.84
CA LYS A 214 -14.00 20.64 8.15
C LYS A 214 -15.41 21.20 8.01
N ASN A 215 -15.58 22.26 7.22
CA ASN A 215 -16.88 22.88 7.05
C ASN A 215 -17.89 21.91 6.42
N CYS A 216 -17.48 21.06 5.48
CA CYS A 216 -18.35 20.06 4.86
C CYS A 216 -18.81 18.98 5.86
N GLU A 217 -17.93 18.55 6.76
CA GLU A 217 -18.27 17.55 7.77
C GLU A 217 -19.10 18.13 8.94
N GLU A 218 -18.90 19.40 9.29
CA GLU A 218 -19.69 20.07 10.35
C GLU A 218 -21.08 20.52 9.85
N ASN A 219 -21.22 20.88 8.57
CA ASN A 219 -22.43 21.52 8.04
C ASN A 219 -23.02 20.75 6.85
N SER A 220 -23.47 19.51 7.09
CA SER A 220 -24.04 18.59 6.09
C SER A 220 -25.23 19.13 5.28
N VAL A 221 -25.86 20.22 5.72
CA VAL A 221 -27.09 20.79 5.13
C VAL A 221 -26.81 21.88 4.08
N VAL A 222 -25.62 22.48 4.08
CA VAL A 222 -25.31 23.62 3.20
C VAL A 222 -24.57 23.14 1.95
N LYS A 223 -25.13 23.38 0.75
CA LYS A 223 -24.41 23.19 -0.53
C LYS A 223 -23.17 24.09 -0.54
N GLN A 224 -22.01 23.53 -0.22
CA GLN A 224 -20.76 24.26 -0.24
C GLN A 224 -20.24 24.43 -1.66
N LYS A 225 -19.55 25.56 -1.89
CA LYS A 225 -18.88 25.83 -3.15
C LYS A 225 -17.70 24.87 -3.27
N GLU A 226 -17.78 23.96 -4.23
CA GLU A 226 -16.71 23.01 -4.53
C GLU A 226 -15.39 23.75 -4.79
N ILE A 227 -14.31 23.30 -4.15
CA ILE A 227 -12.97 23.87 -4.36
C ILE A 227 -12.25 23.11 -5.47
N ALA A 228 -11.42 23.83 -6.24
CA ALA A 228 -10.56 23.20 -7.22
C ALA A 228 -9.50 22.32 -6.50
N PRO A 229 -9.06 21.21 -7.11
CA PRO A 229 -7.98 20.40 -6.55
C PRO A 229 -6.72 21.23 -6.29
N ILE A 230 -6.14 21.07 -5.11
CA ILE A 230 -4.96 21.82 -4.70
C ILE A 230 -3.68 21.17 -5.25
N LYS A 231 -2.67 22.00 -5.52
CA LYS A 231 -1.33 21.56 -5.92
C LYS A 231 -0.29 21.92 -4.86
N LEU A 232 0.27 20.90 -4.21
CA LEU A 232 1.27 21.03 -3.15
C LEU A 232 2.67 20.74 -3.70
N LEU A 233 3.22 21.70 -4.45
CA LEU A 233 4.42 21.50 -5.25
C LEU A 233 5.68 21.34 -4.40
N ALA A 234 5.82 22.12 -3.33
CA ALA A 234 7.01 22.10 -2.49
C ALA A 234 7.06 20.80 -1.68
N ILE A 235 5.93 20.39 -1.11
CA ILE A 235 5.80 19.10 -0.42
C ILE A 235 6.13 17.96 -1.37
N LYS A 236 5.52 17.95 -2.58
CA LYS A 236 5.74 16.90 -3.58
C LYS A 236 7.20 16.83 -4.02
N ALA A 237 7.83 17.96 -4.33
CA ALA A 237 9.24 18.02 -4.75
C ALA A 237 10.16 17.46 -3.65
N TYR A 238 9.92 17.87 -2.41
CA TYR A 238 10.69 17.42 -1.26
C TYR A 238 10.54 15.92 -1.01
N THR A 239 9.31 15.43 -0.82
CA THR A 239 9.07 14.01 -0.50
C THR A 239 9.59 13.12 -1.61
N ARG A 240 9.30 13.47 -2.87
CA ARG A 240 9.79 12.73 -4.03
C ARG A 240 11.31 12.64 -4.05
N ARG A 241 12.02 13.76 -3.87
CA ARG A 241 13.49 13.76 -3.92
C ARG A 241 14.10 12.90 -2.82
N VAL A 242 13.60 13.01 -1.60
CA VAL A 242 14.08 12.22 -0.46
C VAL A 242 13.76 10.74 -0.65
N VAL A 243 12.53 10.39 -1.04
CA VAL A 243 12.10 9.01 -1.29
C VAL A 243 12.90 8.38 -2.44
N ASP A 244 13.09 9.09 -3.54
CA ASP A 244 13.91 8.62 -4.67
C ASP A 244 15.36 8.34 -4.24
N THR A 245 15.94 9.20 -3.40
CA THR A 245 17.28 9.02 -2.85
C THR A 245 17.37 7.81 -1.91
N GLU A 246 16.44 7.69 -0.95
CA GLU A 246 16.37 6.53 -0.03
C GLU A 246 16.18 5.22 -0.82
N ASN A 247 15.24 5.19 -1.77
CA ASN A 247 14.94 3.98 -2.54
C ASN A 247 16.05 3.59 -3.51
N LEU A 248 16.80 4.53 -4.10
CA LEU A 248 17.98 4.19 -4.89
C LEU A 248 19.06 3.51 -4.04
N ILE A 249 19.29 3.99 -2.81
CA ILE A 249 20.24 3.36 -1.88
C ILE A 249 19.74 1.95 -1.49
N TYR A 250 18.45 1.81 -1.15
CA TYR A 250 17.89 0.50 -0.84
C TYR A 250 17.93 -0.46 -2.04
N LEU A 251 17.64 0.01 -3.25
CA LEU A 251 17.71 -0.79 -4.47
C LEU A 251 19.13 -1.23 -4.77
N LEU A 252 20.13 -0.37 -4.59
CA LEU A 252 21.54 -0.76 -4.71
C LEU A 252 21.87 -1.88 -3.72
N ASN A 253 21.58 -1.68 -2.44
CA ASN A 253 21.89 -2.68 -1.41
C ASN A 253 21.12 -4.00 -1.62
N ASN A 254 19.88 -3.94 -2.13
CA ASN A 254 19.09 -5.14 -2.41
C ASN A 254 19.37 -5.75 -3.79
N SER A 255 20.05 -5.09 -4.72
CA SER A 255 20.47 -5.70 -6.00
C SER A 255 21.92 -6.18 -5.94
N ASP A 256 22.68 -5.63 -5.00
CA ASP A 256 24.05 -6.02 -4.72
C ASP A 256 24.12 -7.45 -4.15
N ASN A 257 24.84 -8.33 -4.85
CA ASN A 257 25.10 -9.70 -4.42
C ASN A 257 26.31 -9.83 -3.50
N THR A 258 27.04 -8.74 -3.21
CA THR A 258 28.10 -8.76 -2.21
C THR A 258 27.55 -8.35 -0.85
N TYR A 259 27.35 -9.35 -0.01
CA TYR A 259 27.15 -9.10 1.40
C TYR A 259 28.51 -9.08 2.08
N ALA A 260 28.91 -7.90 2.53
CA ALA A 260 29.77 -7.85 3.69
C ALA A 260 28.94 -8.41 4.84
N LEU A 261 29.33 -9.56 5.39
CA LEU A 261 29.02 -9.85 6.79
C LEU A 261 29.47 -8.60 7.55
N LEU A 262 28.49 -7.76 7.92
CA LEU A 262 28.71 -6.57 8.71
C LEU A 262 29.25 -7.06 10.05
N ASP A 263 30.56 -7.24 10.13
CA ASP A 263 31.21 -7.42 11.40
C ASP A 263 31.05 -6.09 12.12
N LEU A 264 29.95 -5.97 12.87
CA LEU A 264 29.60 -4.78 13.62
C LEU A 264 30.77 -4.35 14.51
N LYS A 265 31.67 -5.26 14.89
CA LYS A 265 32.89 -4.93 15.65
C LYS A 265 33.91 -4.13 14.82
N LYS A 266 33.99 -4.36 13.50
CA LYS A 266 34.85 -3.60 12.58
C LYS A 266 34.23 -2.28 12.14
N ILE A 267 32.90 -2.22 12.06
CA ILE A 267 32.16 -1.06 11.54
C ILE A 267 31.78 -0.09 12.66
N ALA A 268 31.52 -0.56 13.89
CA ALA A 268 31.20 0.29 15.04
C ALA A 268 32.24 1.41 15.30
N PRO A 269 33.56 1.18 15.18
CA PRO A 269 34.56 2.25 15.30
C PRO A 269 34.48 3.31 14.19
N LEU A 270 34.07 2.93 12.97
CA LEU A 270 33.89 3.85 11.83
C LEU A 270 32.61 4.67 12.00
N ILE A 271 31.54 4.02 12.45
CA ILE A 271 30.25 4.64 12.81
C ILE A 271 30.44 5.68 13.92
N ASN A 272 31.16 5.33 14.98
CA ASN A 272 31.40 6.23 16.12
C ASN A 272 32.31 7.43 15.77
N LYS A 273 33.01 7.37 14.63
CA LYS A 273 33.87 8.45 14.12
C LYS A 273 33.22 9.29 13.03
N ALA A 274 32.05 8.91 12.52
CA ALA A 274 31.36 9.68 11.50
C ALA A 274 30.89 11.02 12.08
N PRO A 275 31.24 12.17 11.47
CA PRO A 275 30.79 13.47 11.95
C PRO A 275 29.28 13.62 11.75
N GLY A 276 28.57 13.90 12.84
CA GLY A 276 27.11 14.02 12.85
C GLY A 276 26.42 12.75 13.33
N ASN A 277 25.28 12.91 14.03
CA ASN A 277 24.42 11.83 14.53
C ASN A 277 23.73 11.02 13.41
N THR A 278 24.44 10.66 12.34
CA THR A 278 23.97 9.88 11.21
C THR A 278 24.85 8.64 11.09
N GLY A 279 24.36 7.50 11.60
CA GLY A 279 24.96 6.17 11.54
C GLY A 279 24.99 5.56 10.14
N ALA A 280 25.14 6.39 9.11
CA ALA A 280 25.35 5.93 7.75
C ALA A 280 26.85 5.73 7.52
N CYS A 281 27.26 4.59 6.95
CA CYS A 281 28.66 4.28 6.66
C CYS A 281 28.85 3.86 5.20
N LEU A 282 29.95 4.30 4.60
CA LEU A 282 30.40 3.91 3.27
C LEU A 282 31.40 2.75 3.40
N LEU A 283 31.14 1.63 2.73
CA LEU A 283 32.04 0.47 2.77
C LEU A 283 32.69 0.26 1.41
N MET A 284 34.02 0.27 1.36
CA MET A 284 34.79 -0.10 0.17
C MET A 284 34.98 -1.61 0.13
N MET A 285 34.53 -2.26 -0.94
CA MET A 285 34.58 -3.71 -1.08
C MET A 285 35.36 -4.17 -2.32
N GLU A 286 36.12 -5.25 -2.17
CA GLU A 286 36.75 -5.99 -3.27
C GLU A 286 35.75 -6.98 -3.90
N LYS A 287 35.91 -7.25 -5.20
CA LYS A 287 35.01 -8.14 -5.93
C LYS A 287 35.28 -9.60 -5.56
N ASP A 288 34.23 -10.33 -5.22
CA ASP A 288 34.27 -11.78 -4.98
C ASP A 288 33.14 -12.45 -5.78
N ASP A 289 33.50 -13.32 -6.72
CA ASP A 289 32.53 -13.94 -7.63
C ASP A 289 31.58 -14.94 -6.94
N LYS A 290 31.85 -15.34 -5.68
CA LYS A 290 30.98 -16.22 -4.87
C LYS A 290 30.17 -15.49 -3.80
N CYS A 291 30.17 -14.16 -3.81
CA CYS A 291 29.55 -13.38 -2.75
C CYS A 291 28.04 -13.59 -2.58
N TYR A 292 27.32 -13.95 -3.66
CA TYR A 292 25.86 -14.19 -3.60
C TYR A 292 25.51 -15.37 -2.67
N GLU A 293 26.38 -16.40 -2.59
CA GLU A 293 26.18 -17.58 -1.74
C GLU A 293 26.28 -17.24 -0.25
N ARG A 294 26.84 -16.06 0.10
CA ARG A 294 26.89 -15.56 1.48
C ARG A 294 25.61 -14.85 1.91
N GLN A 295 24.72 -14.51 0.98
CA GLN A 295 23.45 -13.82 1.28
C GLN A 295 22.31 -14.76 1.55
N PHE A 296 22.20 -15.82 0.75
CA PHE A 296 21.20 -16.85 0.92
C PHE A 296 21.65 -18.15 0.27
N ASN A 297 21.34 -19.26 0.94
CA ASN A 297 21.59 -20.58 0.41
C ASN A 297 20.33 -21.12 -0.29
N LEU A 298 20.31 -21.06 -1.63
CA LEU A 298 19.16 -21.55 -2.41
C LEU A 298 18.92 -23.07 -2.31
N ASN A 299 19.86 -23.82 -1.74
CA ASN A 299 19.64 -25.24 -1.47
C ASN A 299 18.81 -25.46 -0.20
N THR A 300 18.74 -24.49 0.71
CA THR A 300 17.90 -24.56 1.91
C THR A 300 16.54 -23.93 1.65
N LYS A 301 15.55 -24.31 2.46
CA LYS A 301 14.23 -23.68 2.44
C LYS A 301 14.30 -22.23 2.95
N LEU A 302 15.08 -22.02 4.01
CA LEU A 302 15.35 -20.71 4.61
C LEU A 302 15.91 -19.72 3.57
N GLY A 303 16.96 -20.10 2.84
CA GLY A 303 17.57 -19.22 1.83
C GLY A 303 16.68 -18.96 0.63
N ARG A 304 15.89 -19.95 0.20
CA ARG A 304 14.86 -19.74 -0.85
C ARG A 304 13.80 -18.72 -0.43
N HIS A 305 13.35 -18.75 0.82
CA HIS A 305 12.36 -17.80 1.34
C HIS A 305 12.95 -16.39 1.50
N ALA A 306 14.21 -16.30 1.96
CA ALA A 306 14.95 -15.04 2.02
C ALA A 306 15.10 -14.42 0.62
N ALA A 307 15.43 -15.23 -0.39
CA ALA A 307 15.55 -14.78 -1.76
C ALA A 307 14.22 -14.27 -2.35
N LEU A 308 13.09 -14.94 -2.05
CA LEU A 308 11.76 -14.43 -2.43
C LEU A 308 11.47 -13.08 -1.77
N ARG A 309 11.81 -12.92 -0.48
CA ARG A 309 11.65 -11.63 0.22
C ARG A 309 12.44 -10.51 -0.46
N ARG A 310 13.66 -10.81 -0.89
CA ARG A 310 14.53 -9.84 -1.57
C ARG A 310 13.91 -9.35 -2.88
N LEU A 311 13.43 -10.26 -3.73
CA LEU A 311 12.72 -9.89 -4.96
C LEU A 311 11.43 -9.09 -4.68
N GLU A 312 10.71 -9.47 -3.62
CA GLU A 312 9.53 -8.71 -3.17
C GLU A 312 9.90 -7.27 -2.78
N LYS A 313 10.96 -7.07 -1.97
CA LYS A 313 11.45 -5.75 -1.56
C LYS A 313 11.87 -4.90 -2.77
N ILE A 314 12.63 -5.49 -3.71
CA ILE A 314 13.04 -4.78 -4.94
C ILE A 314 11.82 -4.29 -5.71
N GLY A 315 10.84 -5.16 -5.95
CA GLY A 315 9.62 -4.76 -6.65
C GLY A 315 8.79 -3.73 -5.88
N GLU A 316 8.76 -3.80 -4.55
CA GLU A 316 8.08 -2.80 -3.70
C GLU A 316 8.71 -1.41 -3.84
N PHE A 317 10.04 -1.32 -3.83
CA PHE A 317 10.77 -0.07 -4.00
C PHE A 317 10.56 0.55 -5.39
N ILE A 318 10.28 -0.26 -6.42
CA ILE A 318 10.05 0.16 -7.81
C ILE A 318 8.60 0.61 -8.07
N THR A 319 7.65 0.32 -7.17
CA THR A 319 6.26 0.73 -7.35
C THR A 319 6.14 2.25 -7.51
N GLY A 320 5.15 2.74 -8.27
CA GLY A 320 4.99 4.18 -8.53
C GLY A 320 4.72 5.07 -7.31
N LYS A 321 4.51 4.47 -6.13
CA LYS A 321 4.45 5.17 -4.83
C LYS A 321 5.84 5.47 -4.25
N ASN A 322 6.82 4.63 -4.57
CA ASN A 322 8.16 4.61 -4.01
C ASN A 322 9.21 5.05 -5.05
N PHE A 323 9.03 4.76 -6.34
CA PHE A 323 9.97 5.15 -7.38
C PHE A 323 9.33 6.11 -8.37
N SER A 324 9.90 7.32 -8.48
CA SER A 324 9.27 8.34 -9.28
C SER A 324 9.44 8.12 -10.78
N SER A 325 8.44 8.57 -11.54
CA SER A 325 8.47 8.47 -13.01
C SER A 325 9.60 9.26 -13.69
N SER A 326 10.28 10.17 -12.98
CA SER A 326 11.47 10.84 -13.53
C SER A 326 12.66 9.91 -13.52
N LEU A 327 12.79 9.01 -12.53
CA LEU A 327 13.87 8.03 -12.49
C LEU A 327 13.62 6.89 -13.48
N THR A 328 12.40 6.35 -13.54
CA THR A 328 12.09 5.25 -14.47
C THR A 328 12.23 5.64 -15.95
N LYS A 329 12.11 6.93 -16.27
CA LYS A 329 12.32 7.46 -17.64
C LYS A 329 13.78 7.73 -17.99
N LEU A 330 14.71 7.72 -17.02
CA LEU A 330 16.13 7.90 -17.32
C LEU A 330 16.69 6.74 -18.12
N ASP A 331 16.17 5.53 -17.89
CA ASP A 331 16.53 4.33 -18.63
C ASP A 331 15.28 3.63 -19.18
N ALA A 332 15.05 3.78 -20.48
CA ALA A 332 13.93 3.18 -21.19
C ALA A 332 14.15 1.69 -21.54
N THR A 333 15.33 1.13 -21.23
CA THR A 333 15.68 -0.25 -21.55
C THR A 333 15.26 -1.26 -20.47
N ILE A 334 14.84 -0.78 -19.30
CA ILE A 334 14.43 -1.60 -18.16
C ILE A 334 12.92 -1.81 -18.16
N ASP A 335 12.49 -3.07 -18.05
CA ASP A 335 11.09 -3.40 -17.81
C ASP A 335 10.76 -3.30 -16.31
N TRP A 336 10.47 -2.08 -15.85
CA TRP A 336 10.05 -1.83 -14.47
C TRP A 336 8.79 -2.61 -14.07
N GLN A 337 7.92 -2.93 -15.03
CA GLN A 337 6.68 -3.66 -14.75
C GLN A 337 6.94 -5.14 -14.47
N ALA A 338 8.01 -5.72 -15.02
CA ALA A 338 8.39 -7.11 -14.71
C ALA A 338 8.67 -7.29 -13.20
N PHE A 339 9.42 -6.37 -12.58
CA PHE A 339 9.68 -6.40 -11.13
C PHE A 339 8.39 -6.31 -10.31
N ILE A 340 7.46 -5.44 -10.71
CA ILE A 340 6.17 -5.27 -10.03
C ILE A 340 5.34 -6.55 -10.12
N VAL A 341 5.29 -7.20 -11.29
CA VAL A 341 4.55 -8.46 -11.49
C VAL A 341 5.14 -9.60 -10.65
N VAL A 342 6.47 -9.71 -10.60
CA VAL A 342 7.16 -10.69 -9.76
C VAL A 342 6.82 -10.43 -8.29
N ARG A 343 6.94 -9.19 -7.80
CA ARG A 343 6.56 -8.81 -6.44
C ARG A 343 5.09 -9.12 -6.14
N ASP A 344 4.16 -8.76 -7.01
CA ASP A 344 2.73 -8.99 -6.79
C ASP A 344 2.41 -10.48 -6.72
N THR A 345 3.07 -11.31 -7.52
CA THR A 345 2.89 -12.77 -7.48
C THR A 345 3.45 -13.38 -6.19
N ILE A 346 4.62 -12.90 -5.75
CA ILE A 346 5.25 -13.33 -4.48
C ILE A 346 4.39 -12.88 -3.28
N ALA A 347 3.90 -11.64 -3.28
CA ALA A 347 3.17 -11.03 -2.18
C ALA A 347 1.70 -11.49 -2.07
N HIS A 348 1.07 -11.88 -3.18
CA HIS A 348 -0.36 -12.22 -3.25
C HIS A 348 -0.59 -13.68 -3.66
N GLN A 349 0.03 -14.62 -2.94
CA GLN A 349 -0.11 -16.06 -3.20
C GLN A 349 -1.52 -16.61 -2.94
N ASP A 350 -2.35 -15.89 -2.19
CA ASP A 350 -3.76 -16.16 -1.95
C ASP A 350 -4.67 -15.92 -3.16
N GLN A 351 -4.15 -15.26 -4.20
CA GLN A 351 -4.87 -14.87 -5.41
C GLN A 351 -4.55 -15.79 -6.59
N GLY A 352 -5.59 -16.16 -7.35
CA GLY A 352 -5.41 -16.91 -8.60
C GLY A 352 -4.63 -18.21 -8.38
N SER A 353 -3.68 -18.46 -9.28
CA SER A 353 -2.75 -19.59 -9.29
C SER A 353 -1.36 -19.23 -8.70
N ASN A 354 -1.26 -18.13 -7.95
CA ASN A 354 0.04 -17.56 -7.54
C ASN A 354 0.82 -18.48 -6.60
N LYS A 355 0.20 -19.14 -5.61
CA LYS A 355 0.89 -20.13 -4.75
C LYS A 355 1.59 -21.21 -5.58
N THR A 356 0.87 -21.82 -6.53
CA THR A 356 1.42 -22.84 -7.42
C THR A 356 2.53 -22.31 -8.31
N LYS A 357 2.46 -21.06 -8.76
CA LYS A 357 3.53 -20.42 -9.54
C LYS A 357 4.80 -20.24 -8.72
N ILE A 358 4.67 -19.85 -7.45
CA ILE A 358 5.80 -19.73 -6.52
C ILE A 358 6.40 -21.11 -6.21
N GLU A 359 5.57 -22.13 -5.96
CA GLU A 359 6.04 -23.50 -5.75
C GLU A 359 6.83 -24.02 -6.97
N LYS A 360 6.34 -23.77 -8.19
CA LYS A 360 7.04 -24.11 -9.43
C LYS A 360 8.38 -23.36 -9.56
N LEU A 361 8.43 -22.08 -9.21
CA LEU A 361 9.67 -21.31 -9.19
C LEU A 361 10.67 -21.88 -8.18
N LEU A 362 10.22 -22.18 -6.96
CA LEU A 362 11.05 -22.76 -5.89
C LEU A 362 11.55 -24.19 -6.19
N ALA A 363 10.91 -24.88 -7.12
CA ALA A 363 11.36 -26.17 -7.66
C ALA A 363 12.37 -26.02 -8.81
N ASN A 364 12.42 -24.87 -9.50
CA ASN A 364 13.33 -24.59 -10.60
C ASN A 364 14.54 -23.75 -10.13
N ASN A 365 15.48 -24.41 -9.46
CA ASN A 365 16.67 -23.75 -8.91
C ASN A 365 17.50 -23.01 -9.96
N ASN A 366 17.56 -23.49 -11.20
CA ASN A 366 18.38 -22.87 -12.26
C ASN A 366 17.84 -21.50 -12.69
N LEU A 367 16.54 -21.41 -12.95
CA LEU A 367 15.90 -20.14 -13.31
C LEU A 367 16.01 -19.16 -12.14
N PHE A 368 15.73 -19.62 -10.92
CA PHE A 368 15.76 -18.78 -9.74
C PHE A 368 17.17 -18.26 -9.44
N LEU A 369 18.18 -19.12 -9.57
CA LEU A 369 19.59 -18.76 -9.44
C LEU A 369 20.02 -17.74 -10.50
N SER A 370 19.61 -17.91 -11.76
CA SER A 370 19.99 -16.98 -12.82
C SER A 370 19.41 -15.58 -12.60
N VAL A 371 18.13 -15.49 -12.18
CA VAL A 371 17.51 -14.21 -11.83
C VAL A 371 18.26 -13.53 -10.67
N LEU A 372 18.55 -14.27 -9.60
CA LEU A 372 19.16 -13.70 -8.39
C LEU A 372 20.65 -13.38 -8.55
N ARG A 373 21.41 -14.22 -9.25
CA ARG A 373 22.86 -14.06 -9.38
C ARG A 373 23.22 -13.14 -10.55
N ASP A 374 22.76 -13.48 -11.74
CA ASP A 374 23.22 -12.85 -12.98
C ASP A 374 22.43 -11.56 -13.23
N GLU A 375 21.11 -11.63 -13.16
CA GLU A 375 20.26 -10.49 -13.52
C GLU A 375 20.15 -9.42 -12.44
N MET A 376 20.24 -9.76 -11.15
CA MET A 376 20.34 -8.72 -10.11
C MET A 376 21.66 -7.97 -10.17
N GLN A 377 22.76 -8.62 -10.57
CA GLN A 377 24.02 -7.93 -10.81
C GLN A 377 23.94 -7.01 -12.04
N GLU A 378 23.28 -7.47 -13.10
CA GLU A 378 22.97 -6.61 -14.25
C GLU A 378 22.11 -5.41 -13.82
N PHE A 379 21.08 -5.64 -13.02
CA PHE A 379 20.20 -4.59 -12.50
C PHE A 379 20.97 -3.59 -11.62
N PHE A 380 21.87 -4.06 -10.75
CA PHE A 380 22.78 -3.21 -9.98
C PHE A 380 23.61 -2.29 -10.87
N ASN A 381 24.19 -2.82 -11.96
CA ASN A 381 24.95 -2.02 -12.92
C ASN A 381 24.08 -0.96 -13.61
N ARG A 382 22.82 -1.30 -13.93
CA ARG A 382 21.87 -0.33 -14.50
C ARG A 382 21.43 0.74 -13.49
N LEU A 383 21.26 0.39 -12.21
CA LEU A 383 21.02 1.38 -11.16
C LEU A 383 22.17 2.39 -11.05
N ASN A 384 23.41 1.94 -11.19
CA ASN A 384 24.58 2.83 -11.25
C ASN A 384 24.54 3.79 -12.44
N GLN A 385 24.12 3.30 -13.61
CA GLN A 385 23.88 4.15 -14.78
C GLN A 385 22.74 5.15 -14.53
N ILE A 386 21.65 4.74 -13.88
CA ILE A 386 20.55 5.63 -13.48
C ILE A 386 21.04 6.72 -12.54
N ILE A 387 21.89 6.40 -11.57
CA ILE A 387 22.48 7.39 -10.65
C ILE A 387 23.34 8.39 -11.42
N THR A 388 24.12 7.91 -12.39
CA THR A 388 24.90 8.77 -13.29
C THR A 388 23.99 9.69 -14.13
N LEU A 389 22.92 9.15 -14.70
CA LEU A 389 21.95 9.92 -15.49
C LEU A 389 21.16 10.90 -14.62
N ARG A 390 20.86 10.54 -13.38
CA ARG A 390 20.21 11.39 -12.38
C ARG A 390 21.09 12.60 -12.07
N ASP A 391 22.38 12.40 -11.82
CA ASP A 391 23.32 13.48 -11.51
C ASP A 391 23.55 14.42 -12.71
N LYS A 392 23.40 13.90 -13.95
CA LYS A 392 23.50 14.68 -15.20
C LYS A 392 22.22 15.45 -15.54
N ASN A 393 21.04 14.85 -15.35
CA ASN A 393 19.77 15.36 -15.86
C ASN A 393 18.89 16.04 -14.81
N LEU A 394 19.13 15.79 -13.52
CA LEU A 394 18.40 16.37 -12.40
C LEU A 394 19.33 17.30 -11.58
N PRO A 395 18.76 18.17 -10.73
CA PRO A 395 19.56 18.99 -9.81
C PRO A 395 20.57 18.16 -9.02
N ARG A 396 21.81 18.66 -9.01
CA ARG A 396 22.99 17.96 -8.48
C ARG A 396 23.28 18.41 -7.06
N PHE A 397 23.44 17.45 -6.15
CA PHE A 397 23.74 17.75 -4.75
C PHE A 397 25.18 18.23 -4.58
N ARG A 398 25.34 19.30 -3.78
CA ARG A 398 26.61 19.88 -3.36
C ARG A 398 26.49 20.32 -1.91
N GLU A 399 27.42 19.88 -1.07
CA GLU A 399 27.37 20.08 0.38
C GLU A 399 27.50 21.56 0.78
N ASP A 400 28.25 22.33 -0.01
CA ASP A 400 28.46 23.77 0.17
C ASP A 400 27.31 24.65 -0.32
N GLU A 401 26.38 24.11 -1.13
CA GLU A 401 25.32 24.88 -1.80
C GLU A 401 23.89 24.33 -1.51
N ILE A 402 23.60 23.92 -0.28
CA ILE A 402 22.33 23.23 0.09
C ILE A 402 21.06 24.04 -0.27
N ASP A 403 21.04 25.34 0.05
CA ASP A 403 19.86 26.18 -0.24
C ASP A 403 19.63 26.30 -1.75
N LYS A 404 20.70 26.48 -2.52
CA LYS A 404 20.65 26.56 -3.99
C LYS A 404 20.21 25.23 -4.60
N PHE A 405 20.77 24.12 -4.12
CA PHE A 405 20.34 22.77 -4.50
C PHE A 405 18.83 22.58 -4.28
N TRP A 406 18.31 22.97 -3.11
CA TRP A 406 16.88 22.89 -2.85
C TRP A 406 16.06 23.74 -3.83
N GLN A 407 16.48 24.99 -4.10
CA GLN A 407 15.78 25.84 -5.07
C GLN A 407 15.76 25.22 -6.47
N GLU A 408 16.86 24.61 -6.92
CA GLU A 408 16.92 23.92 -8.21
C GLU A 408 15.96 22.72 -8.26
N VAL A 409 15.87 21.93 -7.18
CA VAL A 409 14.90 20.82 -7.04
C VAL A 409 13.47 21.33 -7.15
N TYR A 410 13.13 22.40 -6.43
CA TYR A 410 11.79 22.99 -6.47
C TYR A 410 11.43 23.52 -7.86
N LEU A 411 12.32 24.28 -8.50
CA LEU A 411 12.12 24.84 -9.84
C LEU A 411 12.00 23.75 -10.91
N TYR A 412 12.74 22.65 -10.78
CA TYR A 412 12.61 21.50 -11.68
C TYR A 412 11.20 20.90 -11.64
N GLU A 413 10.65 20.65 -10.44
CA GLU A 413 9.30 20.10 -10.29
C GLU A 413 8.23 21.09 -10.77
N GLN A 414 8.44 22.40 -10.57
CA GLN A 414 7.56 23.44 -11.08
C GLN A 414 7.48 23.42 -12.62
N ARG A 415 8.62 23.40 -13.30
CA ARG A 415 8.70 23.34 -14.77
C ARG A 415 8.07 22.06 -15.34
N ALA A 416 8.23 20.93 -14.65
CA ALA A 416 7.65 19.66 -15.07
C ALA A 416 6.11 19.64 -15.07
N GLN A 417 5.46 20.58 -14.38
CA GLN A 417 4.00 20.70 -14.34
C GLN A 417 3.42 21.72 -15.32
N GLU A 418 4.27 22.53 -15.96
CA GLU A 418 3.81 23.39 -17.04
C GLU A 418 3.42 22.50 -18.22
N PRO A 419 2.15 22.53 -18.68
CA PRO A 419 1.78 21.77 -19.85
C PRO A 419 2.66 22.27 -20.98
N ALA A 420 3.46 21.37 -21.58
CA ALA A 420 4.16 21.68 -22.82
C ALA A 420 3.11 22.29 -23.74
N ARG A 421 3.26 23.58 -24.08
CA ARG A 421 2.36 24.30 -24.99
C ARG A 421 2.49 23.61 -26.35
N LYS A 422 1.78 22.51 -26.53
CA LYS A 422 1.43 22.01 -27.85
C LYS A 422 0.45 23.06 -28.36
N GLU A 423 0.94 24.02 -29.13
CA GLU A 423 0.09 24.82 -29.99
C GLU A 423 -0.70 23.83 -30.84
N LYS A 424 -1.93 23.51 -30.41
CA LYS A 424 -2.86 22.79 -31.25
C LYS A 424 -3.17 23.75 -32.39
N GLN A 425 -2.50 23.60 -33.52
CA GLN A 425 -3.05 24.08 -34.79
C GLN A 425 -4.33 23.30 -35.03
N ILE A 426 -5.46 23.80 -34.54
CA ILE A 426 -6.77 23.26 -34.88
C ILE A 426 -7.04 23.77 -36.30
N GLN A 427 -7.38 22.85 -37.20
CA GLN A 427 -7.81 23.21 -38.56
C GLN A 427 -8.94 24.25 -38.50
N ALA A 428 -8.97 25.17 -39.46
CA ALA A 428 -10.02 26.17 -39.57
C ALA A 428 -11.41 25.51 -39.54
N ARG A 429 -12.32 26.03 -38.70
CA ARG A 429 -13.64 25.44 -38.43
C ARG A 429 -14.73 25.92 -39.38
N ALA A 430 -14.43 26.93 -40.19
CA ALA A 430 -15.26 27.42 -41.27
C ALA A 430 -14.39 27.76 -42.49
N SER A 431 -14.96 27.72 -43.69
CA SER A 431 -14.30 28.26 -44.89
C SER A 431 -14.08 29.76 -44.73
N LYS A 432 -13.11 30.33 -45.48
CA LYS A 432 -12.83 31.77 -45.46
C LYS A 432 -14.07 32.60 -45.80
N ASP A 433 -14.89 32.13 -46.74
CA ASP A 433 -16.12 32.81 -47.17
C ASP A 433 -17.18 32.78 -46.07
N ASN A 434 -17.38 31.63 -45.42
CA ASN A 434 -18.32 31.51 -44.30
C ASN A 434 -17.87 32.34 -43.09
N ALA A 435 -16.57 32.37 -42.81
CA ALA A 435 -16.02 33.20 -41.75
C ALA A 435 -16.26 34.69 -42.07
N LYS A 436 -16.00 35.12 -43.31
CA LYS A 436 -16.23 36.48 -43.77
C LYS A 436 -17.69 36.91 -43.60
N ILE A 437 -18.66 36.06 -43.94
CA ILE A 437 -20.10 36.34 -43.75
C ILE A 437 -20.41 36.67 -42.28
N ILE A 438 -19.91 35.88 -41.33
CA ILE A 438 -20.14 36.15 -39.89
C ILE A 438 -19.48 37.46 -39.45
N ILE A 439 -18.24 37.71 -39.89
CA ILE A 439 -17.49 38.88 -39.43
C ILE A 439 -18.05 40.18 -40.02
N ASP A 440 -18.38 40.18 -41.30
CA ASP A 440 -18.97 41.36 -41.96
C ASP A 440 -20.36 41.64 -41.36
N THR A 441 -21.14 40.61 -41.06
CA THR A 441 -22.42 40.74 -40.34
C THR A 441 -22.24 41.33 -38.94
N LEU A 442 -21.22 40.91 -38.18
CA LEU A 442 -20.95 41.47 -36.85
C LEU A 442 -20.47 42.92 -36.91
N LYS A 443 -19.74 43.30 -37.96
CA LYS A 443 -19.34 44.69 -38.20
C LYS A 443 -20.54 45.56 -38.57
N GLU A 444 -21.42 45.09 -39.45
CA GLU A 444 -22.68 45.79 -39.81
C GLU A 444 -23.55 46.05 -38.58
N LEU A 445 -23.63 45.06 -37.67
CA LEU A 445 -24.38 45.17 -36.42
C LEU A 445 -23.65 45.93 -35.30
N LYS A 446 -22.47 46.50 -35.57
CA LYS A 446 -21.64 47.24 -34.60
C LYS A 446 -21.38 46.44 -33.31
N ALA A 447 -21.12 45.14 -33.42
CA ALA A 447 -20.78 44.29 -32.28
C ALA A 447 -19.47 44.73 -31.62
N ASP A 448 -19.29 44.49 -30.31
CA ASP A 448 -18.04 44.76 -29.60
C ASP A 448 -16.83 44.12 -30.33
N ILE A 449 -15.75 44.89 -30.50
CA ILE A 449 -14.49 44.45 -31.12
C ILE A 449 -13.96 43.18 -30.44
N LYS A 450 -14.12 43.06 -29.11
CA LYS A 450 -13.73 41.83 -28.39
C LYS A 450 -14.51 40.60 -28.86
N LEU A 451 -15.81 40.76 -29.10
CA LEU A 451 -16.67 39.68 -29.60
C LEU A 451 -16.33 39.33 -31.05
N GLN A 452 -16.08 40.33 -31.90
CA GLN A 452 -15.63 40.13 -33.28
C GLN A 452 -14.31 39.33 -33.32
N MET A 453 -13.28 39.77 -32.59
CA MET A 453 -11.98 39.10 -32.53
C MET A 453 -12.06 37.68 -31.97
N LYS A 454 -12.92 37.48 -30.97
CA LYS A 454 -13.18 36.15 -30.40
C LYS A 454 -13.74 35.20 -31.46
N TRP A 455 -14.73 35.63 -32.24
CA TRP A 455 -15.33 34.79 -33.27
C TRP A 455 -14.46 34.62 -34.52
N ILE A 456 -13.65 35.62 -34.89
CA ILE A 456 -12.57 35.47 -35.89
C ILE A 456 -11.66 34.31 -35.48
N ASN A 457 -11.21 34.30 -34.23
CA ASN A 457 -10.30 33.28 -33.74
C ASN A 457 -10.97 31.90 -33.58
N ILE A 458 -12.26 31.83 -33.19
CA ILE A 458 -13.01 30.57 -33.12
C ILE A 458 -13.19 29.95 -34.52
N LEU A 459 -13.62 30.75 -35.51
CA LEU A 459 -13.88 30.27 -36.87
C LEU A 459 -12.59 29.84 -37.58
N ASN A 460 -11.47 30.51 -37.28
CA ASN A 460 -10.14 30.15 -37.78
C ASN A 460 -9.47 29.01 -37.01
N GLY A 461 -10.14 28.40 -36.01
CA GLY A 461 -9.57 27.29 -35.23
C GLY A 461 -8.50 27.72 -34.21
N ARG A 462 -8.33 29.01 -33.93
CA ARG A 462 -7.33 29.52 -32.97
C ARG A 462 -7.82 29.49 -31.51
N LEU A 463 -9.13 29.39 -31.29
CA LEU A 463 -9.74 29.29 -29.95
C LEU A 463 -10.63 28.04 -29.84
N GLU A 464 -10.86 27.57 -28.61
CA GLU A 464 -11.74 26.43 -28.30
C GLU A 464 -13.20 26.66 -28.72
N ILE A 465 -14.03 25.61 -28.70
CA ILE A 465 -15.46 25.73 -29.04
C ILE A 465 -16.14 26.57 -27.94
N PRO A 466 -16.89 27.61 -28.30
CA PRO A 466 -17.54 28.48 -27.32
C PRO A 466 -18.60 27.71 -26.51
N SER A 467 -18.68 28.01 -25.22
CA SER A 467 -19.73 27.51 -24.32
C SER A 467 -21.12 27.98 -24.75
N THR A 468 -22.17 27.31 -24.28
CA THR A 468 -23.57 27.67 -24.56
C THR A 468 -23.88 29.13 -24.21
N LYS A 469 -23.28 29.65 -23.13
CA LYS A 469 -23.43 31.04 -22.70
C LYS A 469 -22.82 32.02 -23.71
N GLU A 470 -21.61 31.72 -24.20
CA GLU A 470 -20.89 32.55 -25.18
C GLU A 470 -21.52 32.49 -26.58
N LYS A 471 -22.07 31.34 -26.97
CA LYS A 471 -22.94 31.24 -28.16
C LYS A 471 -24.17 32.12 -28.00
N GLY A 472 -24.79 32.11 -26.81
CA GLY A 472 -25.94 32.96 -26.49
C GLY A 472 -25.64 34.46 -26.60
N GLU A 473 -24.44 34.90 -26.22
CA GLU A 473 -24.01 36.30 -26.39
C GLU A 473 -23.92 36.71 -27.87
N LEU A 474 -23.40 35.82 -28.73
CA LEU A 474 -23.40 36.05 -30.18
C LEU A 474 -24.82 36.11 -30.74
N PHE A 475 -25.67 35.15 -30.39
CA PHE A 475 -27.05 35.09 -30.89
C PHE A 475 -27.92 36.25 -30.39
N LYS A 476 -27.62 36.84 -29.22
CA LYS A 476 -28.23 38.11 -28.79
C LYS A 476 -27.94 39.25 -29.75
N VAL A 477 -26.69 39.39 -30.20
CA VAL A 477 -26.30 40.41 -31.18
C VAL A 477 -26.95 40.14 -32.54
N LEU A 478 -26.96 38.89 -33.00
CA LEU A 478 -27.57 38.50 -34.27
C LEU A 478 -29.11 38.52 -34.26
N SER A 479 -29.75 38.58 -33.09
CA SER A 479 -31.22 38.49 -32.97
C SER A 479 -31.98 39.60 -33.68
N SER A 480 -31.35 40.77 -33.88
CA SER A 480 -31.88 41.89 -34.66
C SER A 480 -32.13 41.50 -36.13
N LEU A 481 -31.30 40.63 -36.71
CA LEU A 481 -31.45 40.13 -38.08
C LEU A 481 -32.64 39.19 -38.25
N ARG A 482 -33.14 38.59 -37.16
CA ARG A 482 -34.25 37.64 -37.22
C ARG A 482 -35.54 38.27 -37.76
N ARG A 483 -35.68 39.60 -37.62
CA ARG A 483 -36.79 40.39 -38.18
C ARG A 483 -36.38 41.16 -39.45
N GLN A 484 -35.14 41.61 -39.56
CA GLN A 484 -34.69 42.50 -40.65
C GLN A 484 -34.16 41.76 -41.89
N LYS A 485 -33.44 40.65 -41.71
CA LYS A 485 -32.80 39.84 -42.76
C LYS A 485 -32.83 38.35 -42.35
N PRO A 486 -34.02 37.70 -42.38
CA PRO A 486 -34.19 36.36 -41.82
C PRO A 486 -33.34 35.27 -42.50
N GLU A 487 -33.08 35.40 -43.80
CA GLU A 487 -32.22 34.48 -44.54
C GLU A 487 -30.76 34.56 -44.10
N LEU A 488 -30.23 35.78 -43.91
CA LEU A 488 -28.88 36.01 -43.41
C LEU A 488 -28.73 35.49 -41.97
N PHE A 489 -29.75 35.69 -41.13
CA PHE A 489 -29.76 35.13 -39.77
C PHE A 489 -29.65 33.60 -39.77
N LYS A 490 -30.45 32.93 -40.62
CA LYS A 490 -30.41 31.47 -40.77
C LYS A 490 -29.04 30.99 -41.27
N GLN A 491 -28.47 31.68 -42.26
CA GLN A 491 -27.14 31.37 -42.78
C GLN A 491 -26.05 31.54 -41.72
N CYS A 492 -26.08 32.62 -40.93
CA CYS A 492 -25.15 32.80 -39.83
C CYS A 492 -25.29 31.69 -38.79
N GLN A 493 -26.53 31.35 -38.42
CA GLN A 493 -26.82 30.28 -37.47
C GLN A 493 -26.27 28.93 -37.96
N ASP A 494 -26.50 28.55 -39.22
CA ASP A 494 -26.00 27.30 -39.78
C ASP A 494 -24.46 27.24 -39.82
N ILE A 495 -23.79 28.36 -40.14
CA ILE A 495 -22.32 28.44 -40.11
C ILE A 495 -21.81 28.26 -38.69
N ILE A 496 -22.42 28.93 -37.71
CA ILE A 496 -22.05 28.84 -36.29
C ILE A 496 -22.27 27.43 -35.78
N ASP A 497 -23.43 26.82 -36.07
CA ASP A 497 -23.76 25.48 -35.63
C ASP A 497 -22.82 24.45 -36.27
N LYS A 498 -22.49 24.56 -37.56
CA LYS A 498 -21.48 23.68 -38.18
C LYS A 498 -20.07 23.88 -37.62
N ALA A 499 -19.66 25.12 -37.35
CA ALA A 499 -18.34 25.42 -36.80
C ALA A 499 -18.18 25.02 -35.33
N THR A 500 -19.29 24.83 -34.61
CA THR A 500 -19.30 24.58 -33.16
C THR A 500 -19.86 23.22 -32.76
N ASN A 501 -20.63 22.55 -33.62
CA ASN A 501 -21.09 21.19 -33.45
C ASN A 501 -20.19 20.29 -34.31
N GLY A 502 -19.11 19.75 -33.72
CA GLY A 502 -18.34 18.68 -34.34
C GLY A 502 -19.21 17.42 -34.60
N PRO A 503 -18.71 16.41 -35.35
CA PRO A 503 -19.46 15.20 -35.63
C PRO A 503 -20.05 14.57 -34.35
N SER A 504 -21.32 14.18 -34.42
CA SER A 504 -22.17 13.70 -33.32
C SER A 504 -21.47 12.79 -32.31
N THR A 505 -21.55 13.18 -31.03
CA THR A 505 -20.76 12.74 -29.87
C THR A 505 -21.06 11.36 -29.29
N LYS A 506 -21.82 10.49 -29.98
CA LYS A 506 -21.99 9.09 -29.54
C LYS A 506 -21.05 8.10 -30.23
N LYS A 507 -20.80 8.23 -31.54
CA LYS A 507 -19.81 7.39 -32.26
C LYS A 507 -18.36 7.84 -32.02
N SER A 508 -18.12 9.12 -31.70
CA SER A 508 -16.76 9.63 -31.50
C SER A 508 -16.12 9.21 -30.18
N LYS A 509 -16.87 8.96 -29.10
CA LYS A 509 -16.28 8.47 -27.84
C LYS A 509 -15.73 7.06 -27.97
N GLU A 510 -16.46 6.15 -28.63
CA GLU A 510 -15.98 4.78 -28.88
C GLU A 510 -14.78 4.78 -29.82
N GLN A 511 -14.80 5.61 -30.87
CA GLN A 511 -13.68 5.74 -31.78
C GLN A 511 -12.46 6.39 -31.13
N ILE A 512 -12.64 7.44 -30.31
CA ILE A 512 -11.57 8.05 -29.50
C ILE A 512 -11.05 7.04 -28.48
N MET A 513 -11.90 6.23 -27.84
CA MET A 513 -11.46 5.18 -26.92
C MET A 513 -10.68 4.10 -27.66
N LYS A 514 -11.13 3.69 -28.85
CA LYS A 514 -10.44 2.71 -29.69
C LYS A 514 -9.09 3.24 -30.19
N GLU A 515 -9.04 4.48 -30.66
CA GLU A 515 -7.80 5.16 -31.06
C GLU A 515 -6.86 5.36 -29.87
N GLN A 516 -7.37 5.69 -28.68
CA GLN A 516 -6.56 5.76 -27.45
C GLN A 516 -6.04 4.39 -27.04
N GLN A 517 -6.82 3.33 -27.23
CA GLN A 517 -6.43 1.97 -26.90
C GLN A 517 -5.41 1.43 -27.90
N GLU A 518 -5.62 1.66 -29.20
CA GLU A 518 -4.66 1.36 -30.27
C GLU A 518 -3.36 2.16 -30.08
N ALA A 519 -3.43 3.44 -29.72
CA ALA A 519 -2.27 4.25 -29.40
C ALA A 519 -1.52 3.73 -28.15
N LYS A 520 -2.24 3.29 -27.12
CA LYS A 520 -1.64 2.63 -25.94
C LYS A 520 -0.96 1.31 -26.29
N VAL A 521 -1.57 0.50 -27.15
CA VAL A 521 -0.99 -0.76 -27.62
C VAL A 521 0.24 -0.50 -28.47
N LYS A 522 0.18 0.43 -29.44
CA LYS A 522 1.35 0.83 -30.24
C LYS A 522 2.49 1.35 -29.37
N LYS A 523 2.18 2.21 -28.40
CA LYS A 523 3.18 2.73 -27.45
C LYS A 523 3.81 1.60 -26.63
N ARG A 524 3.02 0.62 -26.17
CA ARG A 524 3.55 -0.57 -25.48
C ARG A 524 4.47 -1.40 -26.36
N ILE A 525 4.10 -1.64 -27.62
CA ILE A 525 4.93 -2.39 -28.57
C ILE A 525 6.25 -1.65 -28.82
N GLU A 526 6.22 -0.32 -28.96
CA GLU A 526 7.43 0.50 -29.09
C GLU A 526 8.29 0.48 -27.82
N GLU A 527 7.67 0.56 -26.65
CA GLU A 527 8.35 0.41 -25.35
C GLU A 527 9.01 -0.96 -25.25
N GLU A 528 8.30 -2.04 -25.60
CA GLU A 528 8.79 -3.42 -25.57
C GLU A 528 9.99 -3.65 -26.50
N LYS A 529 10.03 -2.97 -27.65
CA LYS A 529 11.18 -3.03 -28.58
C LYS A 529 12.46 -2.42 -28.01
N ASN A 530 12.34 -1.47 -27.09
CA ASN A 530 13.50 -0.81 -26.49
C ASN A 530 14.07 -1.59 -25.28
N LEU A 531 13.36 -2.62 -24.81
CA LEU A 531 13.76 -3.40 -23.64
C LEU A 531 14.91 -4.37 -23.97
N SER A 532 16.00 -4.27 -23.22
CA SER A 532 17.18 -5.14 -23.37
C SER A 532 17.56 -5.76 -22.02
N GLY A 533 18.28 -6.90 -22.02
CA GLY A 533 18.73 -7.60 -20.80
C GLY A 533 17.60 -8.10 -19.89
N LEU A 534 17.91 -8.52 -18.67
CA LEU A 534 16.93 -9.00 -17.67
C LEU A 534 15.88 -9.99 -18.26
N VAL A 535 16.35 -10.91 -19.10
CA VAL A 535 15.52 -11.76 -19.95
C VAL A 535 14.75 -12.79 -19.13
N ASN A 536 15.40 -13.41 -18.15
CA ASN A 536 14.82 -14.41 -17.27
C ASN A 536 13.78 -13.79 -16.33
N LEU A 537 14.02 -12.58 -15.81
CA LEU A 537 13.06 -11.84 -15.02
C LEU A 537 11.82 -11.48 -15.84
N ARG A 538 12.00 -11.00 -17.09
CA ARG A 538 10.87 -10.73 -18.00
C ARG A 538 10.10 -12.01 -18.33
N THR A 539 10.80 -13.10 -18.61
CA THR A 539 10.20 -14.42 -18.88
C THR A 539 9.43 -14.92 -17.66
N LEU A 540 9.98 -14.77 -16.46
CA LEU A 540 9.33 -15.11 -15.20
C LEU A 540 8.05 -14.29 -15.03
N ALA A 541 8.13 -12.96 -15.19
CA ALA A 541 6.97 -12.08 -15.10
C ALA A 541 5.88 -12.44 -16.13
N GLN A 542 6.26 -12.82 -17.35
CA GLN A 542 5.32 -13.29 -18.37
C GLN A 542 4.63 -14.58 -17.93
N SER A 543 5.38 -15.57 -17.46
CA SER A 543 4.85 -16.84 -16.94
C SER A 543 3.90 -16.65 -15.75
N PHE A 544 4.14 -15.60 -14.95
CA PHE A 544 3.28 -15.24 -13.83
C PHE A 544 1.97 -14.59 -14.26
N LYS A 545 1.89 -14.01 -15.46
CA LYS A 545 0.63 -13.50 -16.03
C LYS A 545 -0.23 -14.62 -16.63
N GLU A 546 0.36 -15.73 -17.04
CA GLU A 546 -0.36 -16.88 -17.61
C GLU A 546 -1.17 -17.60 -16.52
N ASP A 547 -2.43 -17.93 -16.79
CA ASP A 547 -3.25 -18.68 -15.84
C ASP A 547 -3.04 -20.18 -16.06
N SER A 548 -2.22 -20.80 -15.21
CA SER A 548 -1.72 -22.17 -15.41
C SER A 548 -1.92 -23.07 -14.18
N GLY A 549 -2.80 -22.71 -13.25
CA GLY A 549 -3.02 -23.47 -12.02
C GLY A 549 -4.40 -23.30 -11.40
N SER A 550 -4.71 -24.18 -10.45
CA SER A 550 -5.96 -24.14 -9.67
C SER A 550 -5.88 -23.09 -8.57
N LYS A 551 -6.98 -22.37 -8.36
CA LYS A 551 -7.15 -21.46 -7.21
C LYS A 551 -7.22 -22.27 -5.92
N LEU A 552 -6.61 -21.76 -4.85
CA LEU A 552 -6.69 -22.39 -3.53
C LEU A 552 -8.12 -22.39 -3.00
N ASN A 553 -8.59 -23.56 -2.56
CA ASN A 553 -9.86 -23.70 -1.85
C ASN A 553 -9.74 -23.19 -0.39
N ARG A 554 -10.85 -23.20 0.36
CA ARG A 554 -10.91 -22.65 1.73
C ARG A 554 -9.93 -23.34 2.68
N ILE A 555 -9.85 -24.67 2.62
CA ILE A 555 -8.97 -25.49 3.47
C ILE A 555 -7.51 -25.24 3.09
N GLN A 556 -7.19 -25.26 1.79
CA GLN A 556 -5.84 -25.00 1.28
C GLN A 556 -5.32 -23.62 1.65
N LYS A 557 -6.18 -22.59 1.73
CA LYS A 557 -5.80 -21.27 2.24
C LYS A 557 -5.41 -21.29 3.71
N ILE A 558 -6.14 -22.03 4.54
CA ILE A 558 -5.82 -22.18 5.96
C ILE A 558 -4.53 -22.99 6.12
N GLU A 559 -4.36 -24.05 5.34
CA GLU A 559 -3.13 -24.84 5.32
C GLU A 559 -1.93 -24.02 4.89
N ALA A 560 -2.06 -23.18 3.86
CA ALA A 560 -0.99 -22.28 3.44
C ALA A 560 -0.61 -21.25 4.52
N ALA A 561 -1.59 -20.73 5.27
CA ALA A 561 -1.33 -19.85 6.41
C ALA A 561 -0.58 -20.59 7.53
N ILE A 562 -1.04 -21.80 7.89
CA ILE A 562 -0.40 -22.64 8.89
C ILE A 562 1.03 -23.01 8.47
N GLU A 563 1.22 -23.43 7.22
CA GLU A 563 2.52 -23.76 6.63
C GLU A 563 3.51 -22.60 6.76
N ALA A 564 3.10 -21.39 6.39
CA ALA A 564 3.96 -20.21 6.54
C ALA A 564 4.39 -19.98 7.99
N LEU A 565 3.48 -20.16 8.96
CA LEU A 565 3.79 -20.01 10.38
C LEU A 565 4.64 -21.16 10.94
N GLU A 566 4.42 -22.38 10.47
CA GLU A 566 5.23 -23.54 10.82
C GLU A 566 6.65 -23.42 10.24
N ASN A 567 6.84 -22.78 9.08
CA ASN A 567 8.18 -22.45 8.56
C ASN A 567 8.94 -21.49 9.47
N ILE A 568 8.27 -20.49 10.06
CA ILE A 568 8.90 -19.57 11.03
C ILE A 568 9.39 -20.37 12.24
N LYS A 569 8.54 -21.27 12.75
CA LYS A 569 8.90 -22.15 13.87
C LYS A 569 10.08 -23.05 13.51
N GLU A 570 10.03 -23.71 12.35
CA GLU A 570 11.10 -24.57 11.81
C GLU A 570 12.43 -23.81 11.73
N PHE A 571 12.44 -22.58 11.19
CA PHE A 571 13.67 -21.78 11.06
C PHE A 571 14.25 -21.37 12.40
N ILE A 572 13.40 -21.10 13.40
CA ILE A 572 13.86 -20.78 14.77
C ILE A 572 14.46 -22.02 15.45
N GLU A 573 13.96 -23.22 15.14
CA GLU A 573 14.42 -24.50 15.71
C GLU A 573 15.69 -25.04 15.02
N GLN A 574 15.77 -24.95 13.68
CA GLN A 574 16.85 -25.52 12.86
C GLN A 574 18.25 -24.97 13.17
N ASP A 575 18.35 -23.71 13.58
CA ASP A 575 19.64 -23.11 13.91
C ASP A 575 20.09 -23.37 15.37
N GLU A 576 19.50 -24.37 16.05
CA GLU A 576 19.80 -24.79 17.45
C GLU A 576 19.63 -23.71 18.55
N PHE A 577 19.03 -22.56 18.24
CA PHE A 577 19.05 -21.41 19.16
C PHE A 577 17.93 -21.41 20.21
N LEU A 578 16.85 -22.16 20.00
CA LEU A 578 15.86 -22.52 21.02
C LEU A 578 15.82 -24.04 21.15
N LYS A 579 16.37 -24.61 22.23
CA LYS A 579 16.21 -26.04 22.54
C LYS A 579 14.84 -26.34 23.13
N GLU A 580 14.33 -27.52 22.77
CA GLU A 580 13.07 -28.13 23.19
C GLU A 580 12.87 -27.99 24.71
N ASN A 581 11.64 -27.63 25.12
CA ASN A 581 11.14 -27.39 26.48
C ASN A 581 11.02 -25.93 26.95
N LEU A 582 10.71 -25.00 26.05
CA LEU A 582 10.16 -23.71 26.50
C LEU A 582 8.63 -23.76 26.49
N THR A 583 8.07 -23.99 27.67
CA THR A 583 6.64 -23.81 27.96
C THR A 583 6.32 -22.31 27.93
N PHE A 584 6.06 -21.77 26.73
CA PHE A 584 5.75 -20.34 26.59
C PHE A 584 4.25 -20.05 26.54
N LEU A 585 3.82 -19.23 27.50
CA LEU A 585 2.55 -18.52 27.53
C LEU A 585 2.86 -17.02 27.43
N ASN A 586 2.54 -16.39 26.28
CA ASN A 586 2.40 -14.94 26.05
C ASN A 586 3.52 -13.97 26.55
N ILE A 587 3.97 -13.01 25.72
CA ILE A 587 4.93 -11.95 26.12
C ILE A 587 4.49 -11.18 27.38
N LYS A 588 3.18 -10.98 27.60
CA LYS A 588 2.67 -10.32 28.82
C LYS A 588 2.97 -11.12 30.10
N ASN A 589 3.17 -12.44 29.98
CA ASN A 589 3.51 -13.36 31.06
C ASN A 589 4.91 -13.97 30.91
N CYS A 590 5.77 -13.41 30.04
CA CYS A 590 7.10 -13.93 29.82
C CYS A 590 7.91 -13.89 31.12
N THR A 591 8.29 -15.07 31.60
CA THR A 591 9.31 -15.23 32.65
C THR A 591 10.60 -14.52 32.21
N THR A 592 11.53 -14.30 33.14
CA THR A 592 12.85 -13.72 32.83
C THR A 592 13.55 -14.43 31.66
N GLN A 593 13.33 -15.75 31.51
CA GLN A 593 13.82 -16.55 30.38
C GLN A 593 13.18 -16.16 29.04
N GLY A 594 11.88 -15.87 28.99
CA GLY A 594 11.19 -15.43 27.77
C GLY A 594 11.66 -14.04 27.29
N LYS A 595 11.94 -13.12 28.22
CA LYS A 595 12.57 -11.82 27.90
C LYS A 595 13.98 -12.00 27.32
N LEU A 596 14.76 -12.92 27.89
CA LEU A 596 16.10 -13.26 27.38
C LEU A 596 16.03 -13.90 25.98
N ALA A 597 15.05 -14.78 25.74
CA ALA A 597 14.82 -15.41 24.44
C ALA A 597 14.40 -14.38 23.38
N ALA A 598 13.49 -13.46 23.72
CA ALA A 598 13.10 -12.36 22.83
C ALA A 598 14.30 -11.46 22.48
N LEU A 599 15.18 -11.19 23.45
CA LEU A 599 16.42 -10.43 23.22
C LEU A 599 17.38 -11.17 22.28
N LYS A 600 17.56 -12.49 22.48
CA LYS A 600 18.38 -13.33 21.60
C LYS A 600 17.83 -13.35 20.18
N LEU A 601 16.53 -13.56 20.01
CA LEU A 601 15.87 -13.57 18.71
C LEU A 601 15.97 -12.19 18.02
N SER A 602 15.81 -11.10 18.77
CA SER A 602 15.99 -9.75 18.23
C SER A 602 17.42 -9.51 17.77
N ASN A 603 18.42 -10.01 18.51
CA ASN A 603 19.83 -9.93 18.11
C ASN A 603 20.12 -10.78 16.87
N MET A 604 19.47 -11.94 16.75
CA MET A 604 19.60 -12.78 15.56
C MET A 604 19.03 -12.10 14.31
N LEU A 605 17.81 -11.55 14.39
CA LEU A 605 17.18 -10.79 13.31
C LEU A 605 18.03 -9.59 12.85
N ALA A 606 18.84 -9.02 13.75
CA ALA A 606 19.73 -7.92 13.44
C ALA A 606 21.03 -8.36 12.76
N ASN A 607 21.57 -9.54 13.13
CA ASN A 607 22.89 -10.00 12.67
C ASN A 607 22.84 -11.00 11.50
N HIS A 608 21.68 -11.63 11.25
CA HIS A 608 21.48 -12.65 10.21
C HIS A 608 20.37 -12.22 9.24
N PRO A 609 20.69 -11.52 8.13
CA PRO A 609 19.68 -11.04 7.19
C PRO A 609 18.93 -12.16 6.49
N GLU A 610 19.58 -13.27 6.15
CA GLU A 610 18.93 -14.42 5.53
C GLU A 610 17.78 -14.93 6.42
N PHE A 611 18.07 -15.12 7.71
CA PHE A 611 17.08 -15.47 8.72
C PHE A 611 16.00 -14.39 8.81
N SER A 612 16.38 -13.12 8.98
CA SER A 612 15.45 -11.98 9.08
C SER A 612 14.47 -11.88 7.91
N ASP A 613 14.97 -12.02 6.68
CA ASP A 613 14.19 -11.93 5.46
C ASP A 613 13.30 -13.15 5.25
N SER A 614 13.78 -14.35 5.60
CA SER A 614 12.95 -15.57 5.58
C SER A 614 11.78 -15.48 6.56
N ILE A 615 11.99 -14.89 7.74
CA ILE A 615 10.97 -14.67 8.76
C ILE A 615 9.97 -13.63 8.29
N GLU A 616 10.42 -12.46 7.80
CA GLU A 616 9.54 -11.43 7.27
C GLU A 616 8.67 -11.95 6.10
N TYR A 617 9.25 -12.75 5.21
CA TYR A 617 8.51 -13.38 4.09
C TYR A 617 7.36 -14.24 4.61
N ASN A 618 7.65 -15.18 5.51
CA ASN A 618 6.62 -16.10 6.02
C ASN A 618 5.56 -15.36 6.85
N ILE A 619 5.95 -14.33 7.63
CA ILE A 619 4.99 -13.46 8.31
C ILE A 619 4.07 -12.83 7.27
N ASN A 620 4.60 -12.19 6.24
CA ASN A 620 3.78 -11.54 5.22
C ASN A 620 2.83 -12.53 4.51
N GLN A 621 3.33 -13.71 4.12
CA GLN A 621 2.48 -14.75 3.51
C GLN A 621 1.33 -15.17 4.43
N SER A 622 1.63 -15.46 5.70
CA SER A 622 0.59 -15.84 6.67
C SER A 622 -0.48 -14.76 6.80
N LEU A 623 -0.06 -13.50 6.96
CA LEU A 623 -0.95 -12.36 7.13
C LEU A 623 -1.79 -12.08 5.87
N GLN A 624 -1.24 -12.32 4.69
CA GLN A 624 -1.97 -12.24 3.42
C GLN A 624 -3.10 -13.29 3.34
N TYR A 625 -2.86 -14.54 3.77
CA TYR A 625 -3.92 -15.56 3.79
C TYR A 625 -5.03 -15.22 4.80
N ILE A 626 -4.68 -14.65 5.96
CA ILE A 626 -5.65 -14.22 6.99
C ILE A 626 -6.69 -13.24 6.44
N ASP A 627 -6.31 -12.32 5.54
CA ASP A 627 -7.21 -11.35 4.92
C ASP A 627 -8.41 -12.00 4.19
N ASN A 628 -8.25 -13.24 3.74
CA ASN A 628 -9.32 -14.04 3.17
C ASN A 628 -9.98 -14.98 4.18
N ILE A 629 -9.21 -15.60 5.07
CA ILE A 629 -9.72 -16.55 6.07
C ILE A 629 -10.73 -15.88 7.00
N LYS A 630 -10.50 -14.60 7.38
CA LYS A 630 -11.45 -13.83 8.19
C LYS A 630 -12.86 -13.73 7.60
N LYS A 631 -13.00 -13.88 6.28
CA LYS A 631 -14.29 -13.79 5.59
C LYS A 631 -15.12 -15.06 5.74
N PHE A 632 -14.54 -16.13 6.30
CA PHE A 632 -15.23 -17.39 6.53
C PHE A 632 -16.17 -17.28 7.73
N ALA A 633 -17.30 -17.98 7.70
CA ALA A 633 -18.28 -17.95 8.79
C ALA A 633 -17.69 -18.49 10.11
N GLU A 634 -16.81 -19.48 10.02
CA GLU A 634 -16.09 -20.14 11.12
C GLU A 634 -15.03 -19.24 11.77
N ALA A 635 -14.61 -18.18 11.08
CA ALA A 635 -13.65 -17.23 11.63
C ALA A 635 -14.29 -16.18 12.55
N LYS A 636 -15.63 -16.04 12.53
CA LYS A 636 -16.36 -15.07 13.35
C LYS A 636 -16.16 -15.34 14.84
N GLY A 637 -15.96 -14.27 15.62
CA GLY A 637 -15.72 -14.33 17.06
C GLY A 637 -14.33 -14.82 17.46
N LYS A 638 -13.47 -15.24 16.52
CA LYS A 638 -12.09 -15.63 16.82
C LYS A 638 -11.21 -14.38 16.89
N LYS A 639 -10.49 -14.21 18.01
CA LYS A 639 -9.71 -13.00 18.35
C LYS A 639 -8.96 -12.37 17.18
N TYR A 640 -7.94 -13.02 16.62
CA TYR A 640 -7.09 -12.43 15.58
C TYR A 640 -7.65 -12.53 14.15
N LEU A 641 -8.82 -13.15 13.97
CA LEU A 641 -9.50 -13.24 12.68
C LEU A 641 -10.72 -12.30 12.60
N ASP A 642 -11.21 -11.79 13.72
CA ASP A 642 -12.38 -10.91 13.80
C ASP A 642 -12.11 -9.71 14.72
N GLN A 643 -12.07 -9.91 16.04
CA GLN A 643 -11.98 -8.84 17.07
C GLN A 643 -10.71 -7.97 16.95
N ASP A 644 -9.55 -8.59 16.83
CA ASP A 644 -8.21 -7.96 16.81
C ASP A 644 -7.58 -8.01 15.40
N TYR A 645 -8.38 -8.25 14.36
CA TYR A 645 -7.83 -8.38 13.00
C TYR A 645 -7.15 -7.08 12.52
N ASP A 646 -7.68 -5.90 12.88
CA ASP A 646 -7.08 -4.62 12.46
C ASP A 646 -5.68 -4.40 13.06
N TYR A 647 -5.43 -4.92 14.28
CA TYR A 647 -4.09 -4.93 14.85
C TYR A 647 -3.11 -5.74 13.97
N ILE A 648 -3.51 -6.94 13.58
CA ILE A 648 -2.73 -7.84 12.72
C ILE A 648 -2.53 -7.24 11.32
N ARG A 649 -3.55 -6.60 10.76
CA ARG A 649 -3.48 -5.89 9.47
C ARG A 649 -2.52 -4.71 9.52
N ASN A 650 -2.56 -3.91 10.58
CA ASN A 650 -1.65 -2.78 10.77
C ASN A 650 -0.20 -3.26 10.89
N LEU A 651 0.02 -4.37 11.58
CA LEU A 651 1.32 -5.02 11.71
C LEU A 651 1.86 -5.50 10.35
N ARG A 652 1.00 -6.15 9.55
CA ARG A 652 1.35 -6.51 8.16
C ARG A 652 1.78 -5.30 7.35
N ASN A 653 0.97 -4.24 7.35
CA ASN A 653 1.26 -3.03 6.58
C ASN A 653 2.62 -2.43 6.99
N TYR A 654 2.90 -2.39 8.29
CA TYR A 654 4.18 -1.93 8.82
C TYR A 654 5.37 -2.80 8.39
N LEU A 655 5.21 -4.13 8.40
CA LEU A 655 6.27 -5.05 7.98
C LEU A 655 6.54 -4.97 6.47
N VAL A 656 5.50 -4.86 5.66
CA VAL A 656 5.58 -4.87 4.18
C VAL A 656 6.01 -3.52 3.62
N HIS A 657 5.35 -2.44 4.03
CA HIS A 657 5.52 -1.12 3.44
C HIS A 657 6.40 -0.18 4.27
N GLY A 658 6.77 -0.61 5.49
CA GLY A 658 7.27 0.31 6.50
C GLY A 658 6.17 1.27 6.95
N ASN A 659 6.55 2.18 7.85
CA ASN A 659 5.76 3.35 8.17
C ASN A 659 6.72 4.48 8.51
N TYR A 660 6.92 5.42 7.58
CA TYR A 660 7.82 6.56 7.77
C TYR A 660 7.58 7.32 9.08
N LEU A 661 6.34 7.36 9.59
CA LEU A 661 6.02 8.00 10.86
C LEU A 661 6.41 7.14 12.07
N MET A 662 6.25 5.82 12.02
CA MET A 662 6.50 4.90 13.14
C MET A 662 7.93 4.36 13.18
N ASP A 663 8.54 4.08 12.03
CA ASP A 663 9.93 3.61 11.88
C ASP A 663 10.93 4.65 12.44
N LYS A 664 10.52 5.92 12.43
CA LYS A 664 11.32 7.07 12.87
C LYS A 664 10.93 7.56 14.29
N GLU A 665 10.16 6.79 15.06
CA GLU A 665 9.88 7.11 16.47
C GLU A 665 11.02 6.71 17.40
N GLU A 666 11.55 7.69 18.15
CA GLU A 666 12.38 7.44 19.32
C GLU A 666 11.53 6.77 20.40
N LYS A 667 11.61 5.44 20.52
CA LYS A 667 11.18 4.75 21.73
C LYS A 667 12.40 4.33 22.54
N ASP A 668 12.39 4.80 23.79
CA ASP A 668 13.21 4.41 24.93
C ASP A 668 14.72 4.69 24.86
N LYS A 669 15.16 5.68 25.66
CA LYS A 669 16.58 5.99 25.88
C LYS A 669 17.35 4.81 26.51
N ASP A 670 16.65 3.95 27.26
CA ASP A 670 17.26 2.79 27.92
C ASP A 670 17.66 1.68 26.94
N PHE A 671 16.98 1.56 25.80
CA PHE A 671 17.35 0.62 24.73
C PHE A 671 18.42 1.21 23.79
N GLN A 672 18.39 2.53 23.55
CA GLN A 672 19.39 3.22 22.74
C GLN A 672 20.79 3.21 23.37
N ASN A 673 20.89 3.29 24.71
CA ASN A 673 22.18 3.24 25.43
C ASN A 673 22.96 1.93 25.26
N LYS A 674 22.34 0.87 24.71
CA LYS A 674 23.01 -0.40 24.41
C LYS A 674 23.38 -0.58 22.94
N GLY A 675 23.03 0.35 22.05
CA GLY A 675 23.49 0.40 20.66
C GLY A 675 23.17 -0.82 19.78
N LEU A 676 22.28 -1.72 20.21
CA LEU A 676 22.17 -3.07 19.62
C LEU A 676 20.79 -3.39 18.98
N PHE A 677 19.79 -2.52 19.09
CA PHE A 677 18.42 -2.84 18.63
C PHE A 677 17.75 -1.67 17.93
N THR A 678 17.05 -1.92 16.81
CA THR A 678 16.04 -0.98 16.30
C THR A 678 14.67 -1.38 16.85
N SER A 679 13.78 -0.40 17.03
CA SER A 679 12.38 -0.59 17.44
C SER A 679 11.65 -1.62 16.55
N ARG A 680 12.06 -1.74 15.28
CA ARG A 680 11.49 -2.69 14.30
C ARG A 680 11.77 -4.15 14.64
N GLN A 681 12.98 -4.55 15.04
CA GLN A 681 13.24 -5.97 15.37
C GLN A 681 12.43 -6.43 16.57
N ILE A 682 12.25 -5.56 17.57
CA ILE A 682 11.40 -5.87 18.74
C ILE A 682 9.94 -6.08 18.31
N ILE A 683 9.43 -5.26 17.39
CA ILE A 683 8.09 -5.43 16.82
C ILE A 683 7.98 -6.76 16.07
N ILE A 684 8.98 -7.12 15.26
CA ILE A 684 9.01 -8.41 14.53
C ILE A 684 9.00 -9.58 15.53
N VAL A 685 9.83 -9.54 16.56
CA VAL A 685 9.85 -10.56 17.62
C VAL A 685 8.48 -10.71 18.26
N ASN A 686 7.85 -9.60 18.66
CA ASN A 686 6.51 -9.63 19.24
C ASN A 686 5.47 -10.22 18.29
N THR A 687 5.60 -9.93 17.00
CA THR A 687 4.75 -10.48 15.94
C THR A 687 4.88 -11.99 15.87
N ILE A 688 6.11 -12.51 15.83
CA ILE A 688 6.40 -13.95 15.77
C ILE A 688 5.68 -14.68 16.91
N PHE A 689 5.76 -14.15 18.13
CA PHE A 689 5.11 -14.76 19.29
C PHE A 689 3.59 -14.83 19.14
N ILE A 690 2.94 -13.72 18.74
CA ILE A 690 1.49 -13.69 18.53
C ILE A 690 1.10 -14.70 17.44
N LEU A 691 1.84 -14.73 16.33
CA LEU A 691 1.51 -15.57 15.19
C LEU A 691 1.69 -17.06 15.48
N ILE A 692 2.78 -17.47 16.13
CA ILE A 692 3.05 -18.89 16.41
C ILE A 692 2.14 -19.41 17.52
N PHE A 693 2.02 -18.69 18.63
CA PHE A 693 1.40 -19.24 19.84
C PHE A 693 -0.09 -18.97 19.93
N ASP A 694 -0.58 -17.85 19.40
CA ASP A 694 -2.00 -17.52 19.48
C ASP A 694 -2.73 -17.84 18.19
N LEU A 695 -2.14 -17.53 17.02
CA LEU A 695 -2.85 -17.65 15.74
C LEU A 695 -2.85 -19.08 15.15
N ILE A 696 -1.74 -19.84 15.23
CA ILE A 696 -1.72 -21.23 14.72
C ILE A 696 -2.86 -22.08 15.34
N PRO A 697 -3.07 -22.09 16.68
CA PRO A 697 -4.16 -22.86 17.27
C PRO A 697 -5.54 -22.44 16.75
N ILE A 698 -5.78 -21.13 16.62
CA ILE A 698 -7.03 -20.59 16.08
C ILE A 698 -7.26 -21.07 14.64
N LEU A 699 -6.23 -21.05 13.79
CA LEU A 699 -6.34 -21.53 12.41
C LEU A 699 -6.62 -23.03 12.34
N LYS A 700 -6.03 -23.83 13.23
CA LYS A 700 -6.29 -25.28 13.34
C LYS A 700 -7.73 -25.55 13.75
N GLU A 701 -8.27 -24.78 14.70
CA GLU A 701 -9.67 -24.86 15.12
C GLU A 701 -10.63 -24.52 13.96
N VAL A 702 -10.42 -23.39 13.28
CA VAL A 702 -11.23 -22.98 12.11
C VAL A 702 -11.18 -24.03 11.00
N LYS A 703 -10.01 -24.62 10.73
CA LYS A 703 -9.87 -25.72 9.77
C LYS A 703 -10.74 -26.92 10.17
N GLN A 704 -10.70 -27.32 11.44
CA GLN A 704 -11.50 -28.44 11.96
C GLN A 704 -13.00 -28.15 11.85
N GLU A 705 -13.44 -26.93 12.16
CA GLU A 705 -14.84 -26.52 12.02
C GLU A 705 -15.32 -26.60 10.56
N ILE A 706 -14.51 -26.13 9.60
CA ILE A 706 -14.83 -26.22 8.17
C ILE A 706 -14.93 -27.68 7.74
N VAL A 707 -13.93 -28.50 8.06
CA VAL A 707 -13.93 -29.93 7.72
C VAL A 707 -15.14 -30.64 8.34
N ALA A 708 -15.48 -30.33 9.59
CA ALA A 708 -16.64 -30.91 10.25
C ALA A 708 -17.97 -30.52 9.58
N LYS A 709 -18.12 -29.25 9.16
CA LYS A 709 -19.30 -28.77 8.43
C LYS A 709 -19.40 -29.37 7.04
N ASP A 710 -18.31 -29.39 6.28
CA ASP A 710 -18.25 -29.98 4.95
C ASP A 710 -18.60 -31.48 5.02
N ASN A 711 -18.08 -32.20 6.03
CA ASN A 711 -18.44 -33.60 6.26
C ASN A 711 -19.91 -33.81 6.65
N ARG A 712 -20.51 -32.89 7.43
CA ARG A 712 -21.95 -32.96 7.75
C ARG A 712 -22.79 -32.71 6.51
N GLN A 713 -22.49 -31.65 5.76
CA GLN A 713 -23.19 -31.33 4.51
C GLN A 713 -23.06 -32.46 3.48
N TYR A 714 -21.87 -33.06 3.38
CA TYR A 714 -21.63 -34.23 2.55
C TYR A 714 -22.52 -35.42 2.95
N LYS A 715 -22.62 -35.72 4.25
CA LYS A 715 -23.52 -36.76 4.78
C LYS A 715 -24.98 -36.46 4.48
N ASP A 716 -25.42 -35.21 4.70
CA ASP A 716 -26.80 -34.80 4.45
C ASP A 716 -27.17 -34.92 2.96
N ASN A 717 -26.25 -34.56 2.07
CA ASN A 717 -26.43 -34.71 0.63
C ASN A 717 -26.56 -36.19 0.22
N ILE A 718 -25.74 -37.07 0.79
CA ILE A 718 -25.86 -38.53 0.58
C ILE A 718 -27.20 -39.04 1.12
N ILE A 719 -27.64 -38.59 2.29
CA ILE A 719 -28.93 -39.02 2.86
C ILE A 719 -30.09 -38.59 1.95
N LYS A 720 -30.10 -37.34 1.48
CA LYS A 720 -31.13 -36.82 0.54
C LYS A 720 -31.13 -37.57 -0.78
N ALA A 721 -29.95 -37.86 -1.29
CA ALA A 721 -29.76 -38.66 -2.49
C ALA A 721 -30.34 -40.07 -2.38
N LEU A 722 -29.99 -40.76 -1.29
CA LEU A 722 -30.49 -42.11 -1.01
C LEU A 722 -32.01 -42.09 -0.83
N ALA A 723 -32.57 -41.08 -0.15
CA ALA A 723 -34.02 -40.92 -0.01
C ALA A 723 -34.72 -40.71 -1.37
N THR A 724 -34.14 -39.90 -2.26
CA THR A 724 -34.66 -39.66 -3.62
C THR A 724 -34.64 -40.94 -4.44
N ILE A 725 -33.54 -41.68 -4.36
CA ILE A 725 -33.38 -42.98 -5.03
C ILE A 725 -34.37 -44.01 -4.51
N GLN A 726 -34.60 -44.06 -3.20
CA GLN A 726 -35.55 -44.98 -2.60
C GLN A 726 -36.98 -44.70 -3.07
N GLN A 727 -37.36 -43.42 -3.21
CA GLN A 727 -38.67 -43.04 -3.78
C GLN A 727 -38.78 -43.42 -5.27
N PHE A 728 -37.71 -43.25 -6.04
CA PHE A 728 -37.67 -43.65 -7.44
C PHE A 728 -37.76 -45.18 -7.61
N SER A 729 -37.02 -45.94 -6.78
CA SER A 729 -37.07 -47.40 -6.67
C SER A 729 -38.49 -47.90 -6.38
N GLN A 730 -39.17 -47.29 -5.41
CA GLN A 730 -40.56 -47.60 -5.07
C GLN A 730 -41.53 -47.25 -6.21
N SER A 731 -41.32 -46.11 -6.89
CA SER A 731 -42.14 -45.71 -8.04
C SER A 731 -41.97 -46.67 -9.22
N LEU A 732 -40.74 -47.11 -9.50
CA LEU A 732 -40.46 -48.15 -10.51
C LEU A 732 -41.11 -49.48 -10.14
N ARG A 733 -41.05 -49.91 -8.88
CA ARG A 733 -41.77 -51.09 -8.37
C ARG A 733 -43.27 -51.00 -8.63
N ASN A 734 -43.87 -49.87 -8.28
CA ASN A 734 -45.31 -49.64 -8.47
C ASN A 734 -45.68 -49.61 -9.97
N SER A 735 -44.78 -49.15 -10.84
CA SER A 735 -44.97 -49.20 -12.30
C SER A 735 -44.77 -50.59 -12.91
N GLN A 736 -43.86 -51.42 -12.36
CA GLN A 736 -43.58 -52.78 -12.84
C GLN A 736 -44.57 -53.83 -12.30
N GLN A 737 -45.27 -53.56 -11.21
CA GLN A 737 -46.43 -54.38 -10.78
C GLN A 737 -47.57 -54.39 -11.81
N LEU A 738 -47.53 -53.54 -12.84
CA LEU A 738 -48.46 -53.59 -13.99
C LEU A 738 -47.97 -54.50 -15.14
N SER A 739 -46.74 -55.03 -15.09
CA SER A 739 -46.22 -55.93 -16.12
C SER A 739 -44.97 -56.69 -15.64
N TYR A 740 -45.12 -57.87 -15.01
CA TYR A 740 -44.22 -59.03 -15.16
C TYR A 740 -44.67 -60.17 -14.23
N HIS A 741 -45.20 -61.25 -14.82
CA HIS A 741 -45.12 -62.59 -14.26
C HIS A 741 -43.72 -63.15 -14.56
N ASN A 742 -43.13 -63.86 -13.58
CA ASN A 742 -41.87 -64.63 -13.63
C ASN A 742 -40.57 -63.89 -13.25
N GLY A 743 -40.37 -63.75 -11.95
CA GLY A 743 -39.06 -63.48 -11.34
C GLY A 743 -39.21 -63.20 -9.85
N ASN A 744 -38.84 -64.17 -8.99
CA ASN A 744 -38.95 -64.08 -7.53
C ASN A 744 -37.97 -63.04 -6.96
N ILE A 745 -38.35 -61.75 -6.95
CA ILE A 745 -37.74 -60.75 -6.07
C ILE A 745 -38.60 -60.71 -4.80
N PRO A 746 -38.04 -60.98 -3.61
CA PRO A 746 -38.79 -60.93 -2.35
C PRO A 746 -39.48 -59.57 -2.17
N VAL A 747 -40.74 -59.59 -1.75
CA VAL A 747 -41.57 -58.38 -1.56
C VAL A 747 -40.90 -57.38 -0.60
N ASP A 748 -40.09 -57.87 0.33
CA ASP A 748 -39.43 -57.10 1.38
C ASP A 748 -37.99 -56.64 1.07
N SER A 749 -37.43 -56.97 -0.10
CA SER A 749 -36.06 -56.55 -0.43
C SER A 749 -36.02 -55.19 -1.13
N ASP A 750 -35.06 -54.31 -0.85
CA ASP A 750 -34.95 -53.02 -1.57
C ASP A 750 -34.44 -53.29 -3.00
N TYR A 751 -35.19 -52.90 -4.03
CA TYR A 751 -34.88 -53.20 -5.45
C TYR A 751 -33.49 -52.68 -5.85
N PHE A 752 -33.02 -51.62 -5.17
CA PHE A 752 -31.69 -51.04 -5.36
C PHE A 752 -30.53 -51.91 -4.88
N SER A 753 -30.75 -52.80 -3.90
CA SER A 753 -29.72 -53.73 -3.39
C SER A 753 -29.19 -54.70 -4.46
N TYR A 754 -29.95 -54.85 -5.55
CA TYR A 754 -29.66 -55.76 -6.66
C TYR A 754 -29.09 -55.04 -7.88
N LEU A 755 -29.02 -53.71 -7.86
CA LEU A 755 -28.40 -52.95 -8.94
C LEU A 755 -26.87 -53.03 -8.81
N PRO A 756 -26.13 -53.33 -9.91
CA PRO A 756 -24.68 -53.24 -9.91
C PRO A 756 -24.21 -51.86 -9.43
N SER A 757 -23.11 -51.80 -8.67
CA SER A 757 -22.60 -50.55 -8.09
C SER A 757 -22.36 -49.45 -9.15
N GLU A 758 -22.00 -49.84 -10.38
CA GLU A 758 -21.87 -48.94 -11.53
C GLU A 758 -23.19 -48.29 -11.95
N VAL A 759 -24.30 -49.05 -11.96
CA VAL A 759 -25.63 -48.54 -12.31
C VAL A 759 -26.11 -47.59 -11.22
N THR A 760 -25.94 -47.97 -9.96
CA THR A 760 -26.25 -47.13 -8.78
C THR A 760 -25.44 -45.84 -8.79
N THR A 761 -24.14 -45.91 -9.09
CA THR A 761 -23.25 -44.74 -9.21
C THR A 761 -23.71 -43.82 -10.35
N ARG A 762 -24.09 -44.37 -11.51
CA ARG A 762 -24.61 -43.59 -12.63
C ARG A 762 -25.93 -42.91 -12.29
N ILE A 763 -26.84 -43.58 -11.59
CA ILE A 763 -28.11 -42.97 -11.16
C ILE A 763 -27.85 -41.82 -10.17
N LEU A 764 -26.96 -42.02 -9.19
CA LEU A 764 -26.55 -40.98 -8.23
C LEU A 764 -25.95 -39.75 -8.94
N LEU A 765 -25.20 -39.94 -10.02
CA LEU A 765 -24.64 -38.82 -10.80
C LEU A 765 -25.68 -37.94 -11.50
N TYR A 766 -26.93 -38.39 -11.62
CA TYR A 766 -28.05 -37.61 -12.16
C TYR A 766 -28.96 -37.01 -11.08
N VAL A 767 -28.66 -37.23 -9.80
CA VAL A 767 -29.41 -36.65 -8.68
C VAL A 767 -28.81 -35.26 -8.37
N PRO A 768 -29.58 -34.16 -8.52
CA PRO A 768 -29.09 -32.78 -8.34
C PRO A 768 -28.31 -32.54 -7.05
N GLU A 769 -28.71 -33.21 -5.96
CA GLU A 769 -28.13 -33.12 -4.63
C GLU A 769 -26.71 -33.72 -4.51
N ILE A 770 -26.25 -34.48 -5.51
CA ILE A 770 -24.99 -35.25 -5.51
C ILE A 770 -23.99 -34.69 -6.53
N HIS A 771 -24.41 -33.80 -7.42
CA HIS A 771 -23.52 -33.10 -8.34
C HIS A 771 -22.26 -32.47 -7.70
N PRO A 772 -22.23 -32.08 -6.41
CA PRO A 772 -21.00 -31.63 -5.76
C PRO A 772 -19.97 -32.73 -5.45
N LEU A 773 -20.32 -34.02 -5.54
CA LEU A 773 -19.48 -35.13 -5.11
C LEU A 773 -18.71 -35.74 -6.28
N SER A 774 -17.46 -36.15 -6.02
CA SER A 774 -16.67 -36.89 -7.02
C SER A 774 -17.16 -38.33 -7.18
N VAL A 775 -16.96 -38.92 -8.36
CA VAL A 775 -17.35 -40.31 -8.67
C VAL A 775 -16.72 -41.30 -7.68
N SER A 776 -15.46 -41.11 -7.29
CA SER A 776 -14.78 -41.99 -6.33
C SER A 776 -15.39 -41.89 -4.93
N SER A 777 -15.75 -40.67 -4.49
CA SER A 777 -16.39 -40.45 -3.18
C SER A 777 -17.78 -41.10 -3.11
N ILE A 778 -18.52 -41.09 -4.22
CA ILE A 778 -19.81 -41.79 -4.36
C ILE A 778 -19.60 -43.32 -4.25
N GLN A 779 -18.58 -43.85 -4.92
CA GLN A 779 -18.26 -45.29 -4.92
C GLN A 779 -17.78 -45.80 -3.55
N GLU A 780 -16.94 -45.05 -2.85
CA GLU A 780 -16.48 -45.39 -1.49
C GLU A 780 -17.64 -45.40 -0.48
N SER A 781 -18.55 -44.42 -0.61
CA SER A 781 -19.72 -44.31 0.26
C SER A 781 -20.73 -45.43 -0.01
N LEU A 782 -20.92 -45.80 -1.28
CA LEU A 782 -21.69 -46.99 -1.66
C LEU A 782 -21.06 -48.28 -1.15
N ALA A 783 -19.73 -48.41 -1.23
CA ALA A 783 -19.03 -49.59 -0.72
C ALA A 783 -19.13 -49.71 0.81
N ALA A 784 -19.10 -48.59 1.53
CA ALA A 784 -19.34 -48.54 2.98
C ALA A 784 -20.80 -48.89 3.30
N TYR A 785 -21.76 -48.38 2.53
CA TYR A 785 -23.18 -48.66 2.67
C TYR A 785 -23.54 -50.13 2.38
N CYS A 786 -22.97 -50.73 1.32
CA CYS A 786 -23.14 -52.15 1.01
C CYS A 786 -22.53 -53.08 2.07
N LYS A 787 -21.55 -52.60 2.84
CA LYS A 787 -20.95 -53.32 3.97
C LYS A 787 -21.71 -53.14 5.29
N SER A 788 -22.40 -52.02 5.47
CA SER A 788 -23.32 -51.85 6.59
C SER A 788 -24.61 -52.59 6.30
N LYS A 789 -24.96 -53.57 7.13
CA LYS A 789 -26.27 -54.24 7.10
C LYS A 789 -27.36 -53.16 7.04
N VAL A 790 -28.12 -53.10 5.95
CA VAL A 790 -29.23 -52.14 5.82
C VAL A 790 -30.16 -52.38 7.00
N PRO A 791 -30.37 -51.38 7.88
CA PRO A 791 -31.25 -51.57 9.02
C PRO A 791 -32.66 -51.83 8.48
N SER A 792 -33.30 -52.87 9.00
CA SER A 792 -34.69 -53.20 8.70
C SER A 792 -35.59 -51.98 8.95
N LYS A 793 -36.77 -51.94 8.32
CA LYS A 793 -37.76 -50.88 8.49
C LYS A 793 -38.12 -50.65 9.97
N GLU A 794 -38.03 -51.70 10.78
CA GLU A 794 -38.21 -51.74 12.22
C GLU A 794 -37.02 -51.17 12.99
N GLU A 795 -35.78 -51.42 12.56
CA GLU A 795 -34.58 -50.79 13.12
C GLU A 795 -34.52 -49.30 12.77
N ILE A 796 -34.91 -48.90 11.56
CA ILE A 796 -35.03 -47.49 11.16
C ILE A 796 -36.12 -46.80 11.99
N LYS A 797 -37.27 -47.45 12.22
CA LYS A 797 -38.30 -46.93 13.15
C LYS A 797 -37.75 -46.79 14.57
N THR A 798 -36.95 -47.74 15.04
CA THR A 798 -36.35 -47.71 16.39
C THR A 798 -35.31 -46.59 16.52
N ILE A 799 -34.50 -46.36 15.49
CA ILE A 799 -33.52 -45.25 15.41
C ILE A 799 -34.25 -43.90 15.33
N LEU A 800 -35.28 -43.77 14.48
CA LEU A 800 -36.07 -42.54 14.34
C LEU A 800 -36.89 -42.21 15.60
N ASN A 801 -37.22 -43.22 16.39
CA ASN A 801 -37.89 -43.09 17.68
C ASN A 801 -36.91 -43.15 18.85
N SER A 802 -35.59 -43.09 18.61
CA SER A 802 -34.62 -43.07 19.69
C SER A 802 -34.74 -41.77 20.50
N PRO A 803 -34.47 -41.78 21.82
CA PRO A 803 -34.54 -40.57 22.64
C PRO A 803 -33.68 -39.42 22.10
N GLU A 804 -32.55 -39.73 21.48
CA GLU A 804 -31.64 -38.76 20.88
C GLU A 804 -32.23 -38.11 19.61
N GLN A 805 -32.87 -38.89 18.74
CA GLN A 805 -33.53 -38.39 17.53
C GLN A 805 -34.83 -37.64 17.85
N LEU A 806 -35.56 -38.07 18.88
CA LEU A 806 -36.72 -37.33 19.41
C LEU A 806 -36.30 -35.99 20.03
N SER A 807 -35.21 -35.95 20.81
CA SER A 807 -34.64 -34.70 21.33
C SER A 807 -34.18 -33.75 20.22
N TYR A 808 -33.61 -34.29 19.13
CA TYR A 808 -33.22 -33.50 17.96
C TYR A 808 -34.43 -32.93 17.20
N ARG A 809 -35.48 -33.74 16.99
CA ARG A 809 -36.74 -33.26 16.40
C ARG A 809 -37.40 -32.18 17.24
N GLN A 810 -37.42 -32.34 18.57
CA GLN A 810 -37.95 -31.32 19.48
C GLN A 810 -37.15 -30.02 19.41
N ARG A 811 -35.81 -30.08 19.28
CA ARG A 811 -34.97 -28.89 19.05
C ARG A 811 -35.26 -28.21 17.72
N LEU A 812 -35.40 -28.97 16.63
CA LEU A 812 -35.74 -28.41 15.31
C LEU A 812 -37.14 -27.78 15.27
N ILE A 813 -38.11 -28.34 16.01
CA ILE A 813 -39.44 -27.76 16.15
C ILE A 813 -39.34 -26.45 16.93
N ALA A 814 -38.61 -26.42 18.05
CA ALA A 814 -38.38 -25.20 18.84
C ALA A 814 -37.67 -24.10 18.02
N GLU A 815 -36.63 -24.46 17.25
CA GLU A 815 -35.93 -23.51 16.36
C GLU A 815 -36.82 -22.98 15.24
N ARG A 816 -37.76 -23.79 14.72
CA ARG A 816 -38.75 -23.35 13.73
C ARG A 816 -39.81 -22.44 14.33
N GLU A 817 -40.25 -22.72 15.54
CA GLU A 817 -41.21 -21.88 16.26
C GLU A 817 -40.59 -20.53 16.62
N ASP A 818 -39.33 -20.51 17.07
CA ASP A 818 -38.58 -19.26 17.30
C ASP A 818 -38.37 -18.44 16.01
N MET A 819 -38.07 -19.09 14.88
CA MET A 819 -38.00 -18.41 13.59
C MET A 819 -39.37 -17.90 13.14
N SER A 820 -40.45 -18.65 13.37
CA SER A 820 -41.82 -18.22 13.04
C SER A 820 -42.28 -17.06 13.91
N ILE A 821 -41.87 -16.99 15.18
CA ILE A 821 -42.17 -15.88 16.08
C ILE A 821 -41.40 -14.63 15.64
N ASN A 822 -40.11 -14.78 15.29
CA ASN A 822 -39.30 -13.68 14.76
C ASN A 822 -39.77 -13.17 13.38
N LEU A 823 -40.34 -14.04 12.53
CA LEU A 823 -40.92 -13.65 11.24
C LEU A 823 -42.31 -13.02 11.37
N LYS A 824 -43.01 -13.18 12.50
CA LYS A 824 -44.29 -12.51 12.79
C LYS A 824 -44.11 -11.21 13.58
N SER A 825 -42.94 -10.98 14.19
CA SER A 825 -42.57 -9.76 14.89
C SER A 825 -41.80 -8.74 14.02
N MET A 826 -41.38 -9.16 12.82
CA MET A 826 -41.02 -8.27 11.70
C MET A 826 -42.25 -8.01 10.82
#